data_AF-A0A8B8JNF8-F1
#
_entry.id   AF-A0A8B8JNF8-F1
#
_cell.length_a   1.000
_cell.length_b   1.000
_cell.length_c   1.000
_cell.angle_alpha   90.00
_cell.angle_beta   90.00
_cell.angle_gamma   90.00
#
_symmetry.space_group_name_H-M   'P 1'
#
loop_
_entity.id
_entity.type
_entity.pdbx_description
1 polymer ?
#
loop_
_entity_poly.entity_id
_entity_poly.type
_entity_poly.pdbx_seq_one_letter_code
_entity_poly.pdbx_strand_id
1 'polypeptide(L)'
;MLNQSVYRKSFIDSSIRKARLCGFHGIDLYGAWPRQRGSDLENFAALLKEWRDAINFEARNSSKPELMLVMAGHYLRASDSRSYPFGSMQKNLDWVHFVAYDYYLPRKENFTGFHAALHGPSRWDNTDSGIKEWRRRGFSSNKLLIGLPYHGYAWQLVNPRGNNDVGAPASGPAITMDGSMGYKFIKSYIRSFGDGAVSRHNATFEVNQFTVASITWVNFDDVEVIRAKVSYAKENGLLGYSVFQVGNDENWVLSRAAQEVDEHHHHMSRLLIIVLLTILIVTLLLGIVFFFYYRGVVATITRIVYKLRYLSEAEEDLESNASDLKVFSYLTIKVATNNFSKDNKLGEGGFGAVYKGRLRKGQEIAVKRLSETSSQGIEEFRNEITLTARLQHVNLVRLLGYCTKKEEKILIYEYLPNKSLDHFLFDPRKSILLDWNKRINIIEGVTQGLLYLQEYSNFTIIHRDLKASNVLLDHEMNPKISDFGMARMFRKYDLEANTSRIVGTYGYVPPEYVRKGIYSTKYDVYSFGVLLLQIISGKRTSCYYGTHENMNLLEYAYELWIEDRGVEFFDQSLDDTASPCKIMRCMQVALLCVQDNSADRPSMLEVDSLLKNEAAAIGTPKMPAFSAKKHEDEEETSHSGIKLSSINDVTISQLAPR
;
A
#
# COMPACT_ATOMS: atom_id res chain seq x y z
N MET A 1 -38.44 -15.66 -24.27
CA MET A 1 -37.11 -15.98 -23.71
C MET A 1 -37.24 -16.86 -22.48
N LEU A 2 -37.89 -16.43 -21.40
CA LEU A 2 -37.91 -17.19 -20.13
C LEU A 2 -38.67 -18.53 -20.17
N ASN A 3 -39.63 -18.68 -21.08
CA ASN A 3 -40.55 -19.82 -21.16
C ASN A 3 -39.92 -21.13 -21.68
N GLN A 4 -38.70 -21.10 -22.21
CA GLN A 4 -38.01 -22.29 -22.70
C GLN A 4 -36.64 -22.43 -22.03
N SER A 5 -36.37 -23.62 -21.48
CA SER A 5 -35.09 -23.92 -20.80
C SER A 5 -33.88 -23.72 -21.71
N VAL A 6 -34.00 -24.03 -23.01
CA VAL A 6 -32.91 -23.84 -23.99
C VAL A 6 -32.51 -22.38 -24.11
N TYR A 7 -33.48 -21.45 -24.12
CA TYR A 7 -33.19 -20.02 -24.20
C TYR A 7 -32.61 -19.48 -22.90
N ARG A 8 -33.09 -19.96 -21.74
CA ARG A 8 -32.49 -19.62 -20.44
C ARG A 8 -31.04 -20.07 -20.37
N LYS A 9 -30.75 -21.32 -20.78
CA LYS A 9 -29.39 -21.85 -20.84
C LYS A 9 -28.49 -21.01 -21.76
N SER A 10 -28.98 -20.67 -22.96
CA SER A 10 -28.23 -19.82 -23.90
C SER A 10 -27.91 -18.44 -23.32
N PHE A 11 -28.87 -17.82 -22.62
CA PHE A 11 -28.64 -16.58 -21.89
C PHE A 11 -27.60 -16.76 -20.78
N ILE A 12 -27.74 -17.77 -19.92
CA ILE A 12 -26.81 -18.06 -18.82
C ILE A 12 -25.38 -18.22 -19.37
N ASP A 13 -25.17 -19.13 -20.32
CA ASP A 13 -23.86 -19.43 -20.90
C ASP A 13 -23.22 -18.20 -21.56
N SER A 14 -24.00 -17.42 -22.32
CA SER A 14 -23.50 -16.21 -22.98
C SER A 14 -23.17 -15.10 -21.98
N SER A 15 -24.00 -14.93 -20.96
CA SER A 15 -23.88 -13.88 -19.95
C SER A 15 -22.65 -14.09 -19.05
N ILE A 16 -22.43 -15.33 -18.58
CA ILE A 16 -21.25 -15.71 -17.79
C ILE A 16 -19.98 -15.51 -18.63
N ARG A 17 -19.97 -16.03 -19.86
CA ARG A 17 -18.82 -15.88 -20.77
C ARG A 17 -18.47 -14.41 -21.00
N LYS A 18 -19.46 -13.55 -21.23
CA LYS A 18 -19.25 -12.12 -21.46
C LYS A 18 -18.73 -11.41 -20.21
N ALA A 19 -19.30 -11.70 -19.03
CA ALA A 19 -18.82 -11.15 -17.77
C ALA A 19 -17.33 -11.51 -17.54
N ARG A 20 -16.94 -12.75 -17.79
CA ARG A 20 -15.52 -13.17 -17.70
C ARG A 20 -14.63 -12.47 -18.71
N LEU A 21 -15.04 -12.43 -19.98
CA LEU A 21 -14.25 -11.83 -21.06
C LEU A 21 -13.99 -10.34 -20.81
N CYS A 22 -14.94 -9.63 -20.21
CA CYS A 22 -14.84 -8.21 -19.91
C CYS A 22 -14.27 -7.91 -18.52
N GLY A 23 -13.89 -8.93 -17.74
CA GLY A 23 -13.38 -8.75 -16.37
C GLY A 23 -14.43 -8.21 -15.38
N PHE A 24 -15.72 -8.40 -15.64
CA PHE A 24 -16.78 -7.96 -14.73
C PHE A 24 -16.92 -8.91 -13.54
N HIS A 25 -17.22 -8.34 -12.37
CA HIS A 25 -17.45 -9.08 -11.14
C HIS A 25 -18.81 -9.79 -11.09
N GLY A 26 -19.72 -9.50 -12.02
CA GLY A 26 -21.07 -10.05 -12.00
C GLY A 26 -21.96 -9.51 -13.11
N ILE A 27 -23.26 -9.78 -12.96
CA ILE A 27 -24.32 -9.37 -13.86
C ILE A 27 -25.40 -8.63 -13.08
N ASP A 28 -25.86 -7.51 -13.64
CA ASP A 28 -27.01 -6.76 -13.17
C ASP A 28 -28.21 -6.96 -14.09
N LEU A 29 -29.29 -7.52 -13.55
CA LEU A 29 -30.57 -7.67 -14.21
C LEU A 29 -31.43 -6.41 -14.05
N TYR A 30 -31.05 -5.34 -14.74
CA TYR A 30 -31.84 -4.10 -14.81
C TYR A 30 -32.99 -4.24 -15.83
N GLY A 31 -34.20 -3.80 -15.45
CA GLY A 31 -35.40 -3.88 -16.31
C GLY A 31 -36.03 -5.29 -16.40
N ALA A 32 -35.57 -6.24 -15.59
CA ALA A 32 -36.14 -7.58 -15.50
C ALA A 32 -37.44 -7.58 -14.68
N TRP A 33 -38.58 -7.31 -15.33
CA TRP A 33 -39.89 -7.33 -14.68
C TRP A 33 -40.73 -8.54 -15.15
N PRO A 34 -40.96 -9.56 -14.30
CA PRO A 34 -41.78 -10.72 -14.70
C PRO A 34 -43.23 -10.29 -14.93
N ARG A 35 -43.76 -10.59 -16.13
CA ARG A 35 -45.17 -10.43 -16.43
C ARG A 35 -45.97 -11.42 -15.56
N GLN A 36 -47.17 -11.04 -15.13
CA GLN A 36 -47.99 -11.85 -14.20
C GLN A 36 -48.90 -12.86 -14.91
N ARG A 37 -48.59 -13.29 -16.13
CA ARG A 37 -49.46 -14.21 -16.88
C ARG A 37 -48.82 -15.59 -16.94
N GLY A 38 -49.61 -16.64 -16.71
CA GLY A 38 -49.15 -18.03 -16.83
C GLY A 38 -48.01 -18.37 -15.86
N SER A 39 -47.03 -19.15 -16.35
CA SER A 39 -45.88 -19.63 -15.58
C SER A 39 -44.68 -18.65 -15.55
N ASP A 40 -44.88 -17.37 -15.86
CA ASP A 40 -43.79 -16.39 -16.01
C ASP A 40 -42.99 -16.16 -14.71
N LEU A 41 -43.64 -16.13 -13.54
CA LEU A 41 -42.92 -16.04 -12.25
C LEU A 41 -42.09 -17.28 -11.96
N GLU A 42 -42.61 -18.47 -12.28
CA GLU A 42 -41.92 -19.74 -12.11
C GLU A 42 -40.72 -19.83 -13.06
N ASN A 43 -40.89 -19.39 -14.31
CA ASN A 43 -39.83 -19.33 -15.30
C ASN A 43 -38.73 -18.33 -14.92
N PHE A 44 -39.10 -17.19 -14.35
CA PHE A 44 -38.12 -16.22 -13.82
C PHE A 44 -37.39 -16.78 -12.59
N ALA A 45 -38.13 -17.42 -11.68
CA ALA A 45 -37.54 -18.11 -10.54
C ALA A 45 -36.56 -19.22 -10.98
N ALA A 46 -36.90 -19.97 -12.03
CA ALA A 46 -36.05 -20.99 -12.63
C ALA A 46 -34.79 -20.39 -13.25
N LEU A 47 -34.90 -19.26 -13.97
CA LEU A 47 -33.72 -18.57 -14.51
C LEU A 47 -32.71 -18.22 -13.42
N LEU A 48 -33.16 -17.60 -12.32
CA LEU A 48 -32.28 -17.18 -11.22
C LEU A 48 -31.58 -18.39 -10.59
N LYS A 49 -32.32 -19.48 -10.38
CA LYS A 49 -31.77 -20.72 -9.84
C LYS A 49 -30.76 -21.36 -10.78
N GLU A 50 -31.12 -21.54 -12.05
CA GLU A 50 -30.25 -22.14 -13.07
C GLU A 50 -28.96 -21.35 -13.26
N TRP A 51 -29.02 -20.01 -13.24
CA TRP A 51 -27.85 -19.15 -13.31
C TRP A 51 -26.92 -19.34 -12.09
N ARG A 52 -27.49 -19.34 -10.87
CA ARG A 52 -26.71 -19.55 -9.63
C ARG A 52 -26.07 -20.93 -9.60
N ASP A 53 -26.79 -21.97 -10.02
CA ASP A 53 -26.25 -23.33 -10.11
C ASP A 53 -25.07 -23.40 -11.09
N ALA A 54 -25.16 -22.74 -12.25
CA ALA A 54 -24.09 -22.69 -13.24
C ALA A 54 -22.80 -22.04 -12.71
N ILE A 55 -22.91 -20.93 -11.98
CA ILE A 55 -21.76 -20.23 -11.40
C ILE A 55 -21.15 -20.98 -10.21
N ASN A 56 -21.97 -21.56 -9.36
CA ASN A 56 -21.50 -22.46 -8.29
C ASN A 56 -20.70 -23.63 -8.86
N PHE A 57 -21.15 -24.18 -10.00
CA PHE A 57 -20.44 -25.25 -10.70
C PHE A 57 -19.12 -24.78 -11.33
N GLU A 58 -19.09 -23.59 -11.98
CA GLU A 58 -17.84 -23.03 -12.54
C GLU A 58 -16.79 -22.79 -11.45
N ALA A 59 -17.19 -22.16 -10.33
CA ALA A 59 -16.28 -21.79 -9.24
C ALA A 59 -15.61 -23.02 -8.61
N ARG A 60 -16.37 -24.10 -8.39
CA ARG A 60 -15.85 -25.36 -7.84
C ARG A 60 -14.82 -26.04 -8.75
N ASN A 61 -14.92 -25.84 -10.06
CA ASN A 61 -14.15 -26.60 -11.06
C ASN A 61 -12.99 -25.82 -11.70
N SER A 62 -12.85 -24.52 -11.44
CA SER A 62 -11.89 -23.67 -12.20
C SER A 62 -11.06 -22.70 -11.37
N SER A 63 -11.11 -22.75 -10.03
CA SER A 63 -10.43 -21.79 -9.13
C SER A 63 -10.75 -20.32 -9.41
N LYS A 64 -11.77 -20.04 -10.22
CA LYS A 64 -12.22 -18.68 -10.56
C LYS A 64 -13.11 -18.13 -9.45
N PRO A 65 -13.06 -16.80 -9.18
CA PRO A 65 -13.96 -16.17 -8.22
C PRO A 65 -15.42 -16.29 -8.69
N GLU A 66 -16.35 -16.46 -7.76
CA GLU A 66 -17.78 -16.52 -8.06
C GLU A 66 -18.26 -15.19 -8.66
N LEU A 67 -19.08 -15.25 -9.72
CA LEU A 67 -19.70 -14.04 -10.28
C LEU A 67 -20.95 -13.67 -9.49
N MET A 68 -21.13 -12.38 -9.24
CA MET A 68 -22.32 -11.85 -8.58
C MET A 68 -23.51 -11.78 -9.53
N LEU A 69 -24.71 -11.99 -9.00
CA LEU A 69 -25.98 -11.75 -9.67
C LEU A 69 -26.83 -10.81 -8.82
N VAL A 70 -27.05 -9.62 -9.36
CA VAL A 70 -27.82 -8.54 -8.73
C VAL A 70 -28.97 -8.14 -9.65
N MET A 71 -29.97 -7.44 -9.10
CA MET A 71 -31.16 -7.06 -9.84
C MET A 71 -31.74 -5.75 -9.35
N ALA A 72 -32.30 -4.96 -10.26
CA ALA A 72 -33.13 -3.81 -9.94
C ALA A 72 -34.50 -4.27 -9.40
N GLY A 73 -34.81 -3.87 -8.17
CA GLY A 73 -36.09 -4.12 -7.52
C GLY A 73 -36.98 -2.89 -7.58
N HIS A 74 -38.10 -2.96 -8.25
CA HIS A 74 -38.99 -1.80 -8.34
C HIS A 74 -40.02 -1.73 -7.21
N TYR A 75 -40.52 -0.52 -6.98
CA TYR A 75 -41.58 -0.23 -6.02
C TYR A 75 -42.85 -1.07 -6.30
N LEU A 76 -43.45 -1.60 -5.23
CA LEU A 76 -44.71 -2.33 -5.25
C LEU A 76 -45.68 -1.66 -4.27
N ARG A 77 -46.91 -1.40 -4.72
CA ARG A 77 -47.99 -0.98 -3.83
C ARG A 77 -48.62 -2.19 -3.15
N ALA A 78 -49.15 -2.00 -1.94
CA ALA A 78 -49.87 -3.05 -1.23
C ALA A 78 -51.07 -3.61 -2.05
N SER A 79 -51.71 -2.76 -2.85
CA SER A 79 -52.81 -3.13 -3.76
C SER A 79 -52.35 -3.78 -5.07
N ASP A 80 -51.05 -3.82 -5.35
CA ASP A 80 -50.57 -4.38 -6.62
C ASP A 80 -50.74 -5.89 -6.64
N SER A 81 -51.50 -6.36 -7.63
CA SER A 81 -51.59 -7.79 -7.99
C SER A 81 -50.28 -8.34 -8.55
N ARG A 82 -49.37 -7.45 -8.99
CA ARG A 82 -48.03 -7.80 -9.47
C ARG A 82 -47.09 -8.12 -8.32
N SER A 83 -46.23 -9.11 -8.50
CA SER A 83 -45.26 -9.55 -7.50
C SER A 83 -43.99 -10.11 -8.13
N TYR A 84 -42.97 -10.33 -7.30
CA TYR A 84 -41.74 -11.02 -7.65
C TYR A 84 -41.70 -12.42 -7.02
N PRO A 85 -40.90 -13.37 -7.56
CA PRO A 85 -40.65 -14.65 -6.91
C PRO A 85 -39.66 -14.48 -5.74
N PHE A 86 -40.08 -13.77 -4.68
CA PHE A 86 -39.23 -13.35 -3.56
C PHE A 86 -38.43 -14.51 -2.94
N GLY A 87 -39.04 -15.69 -2.80
CA GLY A 87 -38.34 -16.87 -2.28
C GLY A 87 -37.18 -17.36 -3.16
N SER A 88 -37.28 -17.25 -4.48
CA SER A 88 -36.17 -17.57 -5.39
C SER A 88 -35.13 -16.46 -5.41
N MET A 89 -35.57 -15.20 -5.47
CA MET A 89 -34.66 -14.05 -5.41
C MET A 89 -33.80 -14.05 -4.16
N GLN A 90 -34.40 -14.27 -2.98
CA GLN A 90 -33.70 -14.34 -1.70
C GLN A 90 -32.60 -15.40 -1.69
N LYS A 91 -32.81 -16.52 -2.39
CA LYS A 91 -31.85 -17.64 -2.46
C LYS A 91 -30.75 -17.43 -3.50
N ASN A 92 -31.10 -16.86 -4.65
CA ASN A 92 -30.26 -16.92 -5.83
C ASN A 92 -29.59 -15.57 -6.20
N LEU A 93 -30.09 -14.44 -5.70
CA LEU A 93 -29.45 -13.13 -5.85
C LEU A 93 -28.52 -12.87 -4.67
N ASP A 94 -27.41 -12.18 -4.96
CA ASP A 94 -26.53 -11.65 -3.92
C ASP A 94 -27.26 -10.53 -3.17
N TRP A 95 -27.80 -9.57 -3.92
CA TRP A 95 -28.68 -8.54 -3.41
C TRP A 95 -29.60 -7.97 -4.50
N VAL A 96 -30.57 -7.18 -4.06
CA VAL A 96 -31.43 -6.36 -4.91
C VAL A 96 -31.18 -4.92 -4.59
N HIS A 97 -30.93 -4.09 -5.61
CA HIS A 97 -30.97 -2.65 -5.42
C HIS A 97 -32.38 -2.14 -5.72
N PHE A 98 -33.03 -1.65 -4.67
CA PHE A 98 -34.37 -1.10 -4.72
C PHE A 98 -34.34 0.26 -5.43
N VAL A 99 -35.05 0.38 -6.54
CA VAL A 99 -35.16 1.60 -7.33
C VAL A 99 -36.01 2.61 -6.53
N ALA A 100 -35.33 3.40 -5.69
CA ALA A 100 -35.94 4.30 -4.73
C ALA A 100 -36.19 5.71 -5.31
N TYR A 101 -36.48 5.75 -6.60
CA TYR A 101 -36.60 6.96 -7.41
C TYR A 101 -37.51 6.72 -8.62
N ASP A 102 -37.81 7.79 -9.35
CA ASP A 102 -38.68 7.82 -10.53
C ASP A 102 -40.16 7.47 -10.25
N TYR A 103 -40.65 7.77 -9.03
CA TYR A 103 -42.04 7.53 -8.64
C TYR A 103 -43.04 8.38 -9.42
N TYR A 104 -42.71 9.65 -9.65
CA TYR A 104 -43.52 10.60 -10.42
C TYR A 104 -42.63 11.23 -11.48
N LEU A 105 -43.10 11.21 -12.73
CA LEU A 105 -42.33 11.66 -13.88
C LEU A 105 -43.12 12.70 -14.69
N PRO A 106 -42.50 13.79 -15.17
CA PRO A 106 -43.20 14.83 -15.93
C PRO A 106 -43.85 14.35 -17.24
N ARG A 107 -43.38 13.22 -17.79
CA ARG A 107 -43.96 12.58 -18.98
C ARG A 107 -45.20 11.75 -18.69
N LYS A 108 -45.43 11.38 -17.43
CA LYS A 108 -46.53 10.51 -17.01
C LYS A 108 -47.62 11.28 -16.27
N GLU A 109 -47.21 12.28 -15.51
CA GLU A 109 -48.10 13.02 -14.61
C GLU A 109 -48.30 14.46 -15.09
N ASN A 110 -49.53 14.96 -14.99
CA ASN A 110 -49.90 16.34 -15.27
C ASN A 110 -49.88 17.22 -14.00
N PHE A 111 -49.09 16.82 -13.00
CA PHE A 111 -48.86 17.55 -11.75
C PHE A 111 -47.43 17.34 -11.26
N THR A 112 -46.94 18.25 -10.43
CA THR A 112 -45.62 18.14 -9.78
C THR A 112 -45.62 17.02 -8.75
N GLY A 113 -44.61 16.15 -8.78
CA GLY A 113 -44.49 15.02 -7.87
C GLY A 113 -43.05 14.77 -7.48
N PHE A 114 -42.83 14.28 -6.26
CA PHE A 114 -41.48 13.97 -5.79
C PHE A 114 -41.00 12.64 -6.34
N HIS A 115 -40.02 12.66 -7.24
CA HIS A 115 -39.60 11.43 -7.92
C HIS A 115 -38.90 10.45 -6.97
N ALA A 116 -38.31 10.91 -5.87
CA ALA A 116 -37.49 10.11 -4.97
C ALA A 116 -37.82 10.31 -3.49
N ALA A 117 -39.09 10.48 -3.14
CA ALA A 117 -39.50 10.64 -1.75
C ALA A 117 -39.02 9.47 -0.85
N LEU A 118 -38.38 9.78 0.28
CA LEU A 118 -38.03 8.77 1.29
C LEU A 118 -39.26 8.40 2.12
N HIS A 119 -39.99 9.43 2.56
CA HIS A 119 -41.20 9.35 3.36
C HIS A 119 -42.36 10.06 2.66
N GLY A 120 -43.58 9.88 3.15
CA GLY A 120 -44.72 10.65 2.66
C GLY A 120 -46.05 10.15 3.20
N PRO A 121 -47.13 10.95 3.07
CA PRO A 121 -48.47 10.51 3.35
C PRO A 121 -48.86 9.30 2.47
N SER A 122 -49.79 8.47 2.93
CA SER A 122 -50.19 7.21 2.28
C SER A 122 -50.63 7.32 0.82
N ARG A 123 -51.07 8.51 0.38
CA ARG A 123 -51.46 8.77 -1.02
C ARG A 123 -50.27 8.98 -1.97
N TRP A 124 -49.06 9.14 -1.43
CA TRP A 124 -47.84 9.38 -2.19
C TRP A 124 -46.90 8.18 -2.08
N ASP A 125 -46.54 7.57 -3.22
CA ASP A 125 -45.45 6.60 -3.29
C ASP A 125 -44.14 7.17 -2.69
N ASN A 126 -43.51 6.38 -1.83
CA ASN A 126 -42.28 6.74 -1.13
C ASN A 126 -41.47 5.49 -0.78
N THR A 127 -40.17 5.65 -0.64
CA THR A 127 -39.21 4.57 -0.43
C THR A 127 -39.54 3.70 0.77
N ASP A 128 -39.86 4.30 1.91
CA ASP A 128 -40.13 3.58 3.16
C ASP A 128 -41.32 2.64 3.05
N SER A 129 -42.41 3.10 2.42
CA SER A 129 -43.59 2.26 2.17
C SER A 129 -43.27 1.09 1.25
N GLY A 130 -42.44 1.30 0.23
CA GLY A 130 -42.03 0.27 -0.72
C GLY A 130 -41.15 -0.82 -0.08
N ILE A 131 -40.20 -0.41 0.75
CA ILE A 131 -39.34 -1.34 1.50
C ILE A 131 -40.15 -2.14 2.52
N LYS A 132 -41.09 -1.50 3.23
CA LYS A 132 -42.02 -2.19 4.14
C LYS A 132 -42.86 -3.22 3.39
N GLU A 133 -43.31 -2.91 2.18
CA GLU A 133 -44.07 -3.84 1.36
C GLU A 133 -43.23 -5.04 0.89
N TRP A 134 -41.98 -4.81 0.46
CA TRP A 134 -41.05 -5.89 0.10
C TRP A 134 -40.77 -6.83 1.28
N ARG A 135 -40.61 -6.27 2.49
CA ARG A 135 -40.49 -7.05 3.72
C ARG A 135 -41.74 -7.85 4.03
N ARG A 136 -42.92 -7.22 3.90
CA ARG A 136 -44.22 -7.89 4.12
C ARG A 136 -44.41 -9.08 3.16
N ARG A 137 -43.88 -8.97 1.92
CA ARG A 137 -43.88 -10.04 0.91
C ARG A 137 -42.72 -11.05 1.06
N GLY A 138 -41.90 -10.93 2.10
CA GLY A 138 -40.93 -11.95 2.51
C GLY A 138 -39.49 -11.75 2.04
N PHE A 139 -39.13 -10.56 1.53
CA PHE A 139 -37.74 -10.26 1.17
C PHE A 139 -36.98 -9.65 2.35
N SER A 140 -35.73 -10.07 2.56
CA SER A 140 -34.94 -9.64 3.72
C SER A 140 -34.25 -8.29 3.50
N SER A 141 -34.31 -7.42 4.52
CA SER A 141 -33.59 -6.14 4.53
C SER A 141 -32.10 -6.28 4.26
N ASN A 142 -31.46 -7.32 4.81
CA ASN A 142 -30.02 -7.56 4.65
C ASN A 142 -29.58 -8.03 3.24
N LYS A 143 -30.51 -8.09 2.28
CA LYS A 143 -30.26 -8.31 0.85
C LYS A 143 -30.79 -7.16 -0.01
N LEU A 144 -31.21 -6.05 0.59
CA LEU A 144 -31.71 -4.87 -0.10
C LEU A 144 -30.72 -3.73 0.00
N LEU A 145 -30.40 -3.11 -1.14
CA LEU A 145 -29.75 -1.80 -1.20
C LEU A 145 -30.80 -0.74 -1.53
N ILE A 146 -30.70 0.45 -0.95
CA ILE A 146 -31.48 1.61 -1.41
C ILE A 146 -30.84 2.22 -2.66
N GLY A 147 -31.62 2.55 -3.68
CA GLY A 147 -31.17 3.27 -4.86
C GLY A 147 -31.13 4.78 -4.61
N LEU A 148 -29.97 5.40 -4.77
CA LEU A 148 -29.79 6.84 -4.66
C LEU A 148 -29.81 7.46 -6.07
N PRO A 149 -30.72 8.41 -6.35
CA PRO A 149 -30.73 9.11 -7.62
C PRO A 149 -29.75 10.28 -7.57
N TYR A 150 -28.79 10.31 -8.49
CA TYR A 150 -27.96 11.50 -8.71
C TYR A 150 -28.56 12.40 -9.78
N HIS A 151 -29.88 12.36 -9.92
CA HIS A 151 -30.66 13.13 -10.86
C HIS A 151 -31.94 13.63 -10.21
N GLY A 152 -32.58 14.56 -10.87
CA GLY A 152 -33.89 15.10 -10.55
C GLY A 152 -34.73 15.26 -11.81
N TYR A 153 -35.90 15.87 -11.65
CA TYR A 153 -36.79 16.17 -12.76
C TYR A 153 -37.33 17.60 -12.70
N ALA A 154 -37.63 18.14 -13.87
CA ALA A 154 -38.20 19.45 -14.07
C ALA A 154 -39.58 19.38 -14.75
N TRP A 155 -40.53 20.14 -14.19
CA TRP A 155 -41.91 20.26 -14.63
C TRP A 155 -42.21 21.68 -15.07
N GLN A 156 -43.02 21.80 -16.11
CA GLN A 156 -43.61 23.06 -16.56
C GLN A 156 -44.94 23.28 -15.83
N LEU A 157 -45.02 24.32 -14.99
CA LEU A 157 -46.23 24.69 -14.25
C LEU A 157 -47.26 25.34 -15.18
N VAL A 158 -48.55 25.04 -14.94
CA VAL A 158 -49.67 25.60 -15.72
C VAL A 158 -50.02 27.03 -15.27
N ASN A 159 -49.99 27.28 -13.96
CA ASN A 159 -50.33 28.59 -13.39
C ASN A 159 -49.15 29.15 -12.58
N PRO A 160 -48.40 30.12 -13.14
CA PRO A 160 -47.21 30.66 -12.47
C PRO A 160 -47.50 31.48 -11.22
N ARG A 161 -48.76 31.88 -11.01
CA ARG A 161 -49.20 32.63 -9.84
C ARG A 161 -49.97 31.75 -8.84
N GLY A 162 -50.03 30.44 -9.11
CA GLY A 162 -50.75 29.46 -8.30
C GLY A 162 -49.87 28.79 -7.25
N ASN A 163 -50.33 27.62 -6.76
CA ASN A 163 -49.52 26.76 -5.90
C ASN A 163 -48.30 26.26 -6.69
N ASN A 164 -47.09 26.45 -6.16
CA ASN A 164 -45.82 26.03 -6.76
C ASN A 164 -45.14 24.94 -5.90
N ASP A 165 -45.94 24.12 -5.23
CA ASP A 165 -45.51 23.01 -4.39
C ASP A 165 -45.87 21.66 -5.03
N VAL A 166 -45.59 20.56 -4.34
CA VAL A 166 -45.99 19.22 -4.76
C VAL A 166 -47.52 19.12 -4.97
N GLY A 167 -47.95 18.49 -6.06
CA GLY A 167 -49.36 18.40 -6.48
C GLY A 167 -49.88 19.59 -7.27
N ALA A 168 -49.03 20.57 -7.60
CA ALA A 168 -49.40 21.68 -8.46
C ALA A 168 -49.64 21.21 -9.92
N PRO A 169 -50.65 21.74 -10.63
CA PRO A 169 -50.89 21.40 -12.04
C PRO A 169 -49.70 21.73 -12.93
N ALA A 170 -49.29 20.76 -13.74
CA ALA A 170 -48.16 20.85 -14.67
C ALA A 170 -48.57 20.42 -16.08
N SER A 171 -48.02 21.07 -17.11
CA SER A 171 -48.31 20.76 -18.52
C SER A 171 -47.36 19.71 -19.11
N GLY A 172 -46.32 19.30 -18.38
CA GLY A 172 -45.38 18.27 -18.81
C GLY A 172 -43.92 18.56 -18.41
N PRO A 173 -42.94 17.92 -19.08
CA PRO A 173 -41.52 18.13 -18.82
C PRO A 173 -41.06 19.55 -19.14
N ALA A 174 -40.10 20.06 -18.36
CA ALA A 174 -39.37 21.30 -18.63
C ALA A 174 -37.87 21.04 -18.76
N ILE A 175 -37.14 21.99 -19.36
CA ILE A 175 -35.68 21.97 -19.57
C ILE A 175 -35.18 20.92 -20.56
N THR A 176 -35.44 19.63 -20.33
CA THR A 176 -35.07 18.52 -21.21
C THR A 176 -36.31 17.83 -21.78
N MET A 177 -36.13 16.99 -22.80
CA MET A 177 -37.24 16.33 -23.50
C MET A 177 -38.10 15.44 -22.60
N ASP A 178 -37.55 14.89 -21.52
CA ASP A 178 -38.25 14.08 -20.53
C ASP A 178 -38.31 14.71 -19.14
N GLY A 179 -37.72 15.90 -19.00
CA GLY A 179 -37.60 16.63 -17.77
C GLY A 179 -36.47 16.15 -16.87
N SER A 180 -35.75 15.08 -17.21
CA SER A 180 -34.62 14.59 -16.40
C SER A 180 -33.47 15.61 -16.37
N MET A 181 -32.84 15.74 -15.20
CA MET A 181 -31.68 16.60 -15.01
C MET A 181 -30.68 15.92 -14.06
N GLY A 182 -29.43 15.72 -14.48
CA GLY A 182 -28.37 15.23 -13.58
C GLY A 182 -28.03 16.27 -12.50
N TYR A 183 -27.58 15.83 -11.32
CA TYR A 183 -27.29 16.70 -10.18
C TYR A 183 -26.31 17.83 -10.53
N LYS A 184 -25.22 17.52 -11.24
CA LYS A 184 -24.25 18.51 -11.76
C LYS A 184 -24.92 19.60 -12.61
N PHE A 185 -25.89 19.22 -13.43
CA PHE A 185 -26.62 20.16 -14.27
C PHE A 185 -27.60 20.99 -13.44
N ILE A 186 -28.28 20.39 -12.47
CA ILE A 186 -29.15 21.10 -11.52
C ILE A 186 -28.36 22.16 -10.75
N LYS A 187 -27.16 21.83 -10.26
CA LYS A 187 -26.30 22.78 -9.55
C LYS A 187 -25.84 23.92 -10.44
N SER A 188 -25.41 23.63 -11.66
CA SER A 188 -25.08 24.67 -12.66
C SER A 188 -26.29 25.54 -12.99
N TYR A 189 -27.47 24.93 -13.11
CA TYR A 189 -28.71 25.63 -13.42
C TYR A 189 -29.08 26.59 -12.29
N ILE A 190 -29.09 26.15 -11.03
CA ILE A 190 -29.32 27.01 -9.86
C ILE A 190 -28.36 28.21 -9.85
N ARG A 191 -27.06 27.98 -10.06
CA ARG A 191 -26.04 29.05 -10.09
C ARG A 191 -26.32 30.10 -11.17
N SER A 192 -26.84 29.69 -12.33
CA SER A 192 -27.12 30.61 -13.44
C SER A 192 -28.23 31.62 -13.15
N PHE A 193 -29.09 31.35 -12.17
CA PHE A 193 -30.19 32.25 -11.76
C PHE A 193 -29.90 33.02 -10.46
N GLY A 194 -28.75 32.81 -9.81
CA GLY A 194 -28.42 33.45 -8.53
C GLY A 194 -29.52 33.27 -7.48
N ASP A 195 -30.03 34.37 -6.92
CA ASP A 195 -31.12 34.37 -5.94
C ASP A 195 -32.50 33.99 -6.51
N GLY A 196 -32.62 33.85 -7.84
CA GLY A 196 -33.86 33.48 -8.54
C GLY A 196 -34.20 31.98 -8.50
N ALA A 197 -33.33 31.14 -7.94
CA ALA A 197 -33.51 29.69 -7.84
C ALA A 197 -33.08 29.18 -6.45
N VAL A 198 -33.88 29.47 -5.42
CA VAL A 198 -33.57 29.02 -4.05
C VAL A 198 -34.07 27.59 -3.82
N SER A 199 -33.14 26.67 -3.53
CA SER A 199 -33.45 25.31 -3.10
C SER A 199 -34.14 25.32 -1.73
N ARG A 200 -35.25 24.58 -1.63
CA ARG A 200 -36.03 24.40 -0.40
C ARG A 200 -36.11 22.92 -0.07
N HIS A 201 -35.68 22.58 1.14
CA HIS A 201 -35.78 21.23 1.67
C HIS A 201 -37.19 20.93 2.18
N ASN A 202 -37.72 19.76 1.84
CA ASN A 202 -39.00 19.27 2.31
C ASN A 202 -38.80 18.08 3.26
N ALA A 203 -38.79 18.36 4.56
CA ALA A 203 -38.59 17.36 5.61
C ALA A 203 -39.72 16.31 5.74
N THR A 204 -40.90 16.54 5.12
CA THR A 204 -41.97 15.53 5.13
C THR A 204 -41.67 14.38 4.17
N PHE A 205 -41.00 14.68 3.06
CA PHE A 205 -40.68 13.72 2.01
C PHE A 205 -39.19 13.39 1.93
N GLU A 206 -38.36 14.15 2.63
CA GLU A 206 -36.89 14.10 2.62
C GLU A 206 -36.32 14.25 1.20
N VAL A 207 -36.64 15.38 0.56
CA VAL A 207 -36.19 15.75 -0.80
C VAL A 207 -36.07 17.28 -0.92
N ASN A 208 -35.42 17.76 -1.98
CA ASN A 208 -35.34 19.20 -2.26
C ASN A 208 -36.15 19.60 -3.48
N GLN A 209 -36.60 20.84 -3.48
CA GLN A 209 -37.27 21.44 -4.62
C GLN A 209 -36.92 22.90 -4.79
N PHE A 210 -36.99 23.41 -6.02
CA PHE A 210 -36.99 24.85 -6.28
C PHE A 210 -37.91 25.20 -7.43
N THR A 211 -38.19 26.48 -7.58
CA THR A 211 -38.99 27.01 -8.68
C THR A 211 -38.26 28.19 -9.31
N VAL A 212 -38.20 28.24 -10.64
CA VAL A 212 -37.58 29.33 -11.40
C VAL A 212 -38.62 30.03 -12.24
N ALA A 213 -38.59 31.37 -12.23
CA ALA A 213 -39.51 32.26 -12.96
C ALA A 213 -41.00 31.93 -12.73
N SER A 214 -41.30 31.27 -11.62
CA SER A 214 -42.61 30.70 -11.28
C SER A 214 -43.21 29.75 -12.31
N ILE A 215 -42.45 29.30 -13.31
CA ILE A 215 -42.93 28.46 -14.42
C ILE A 215 -42.28 27.08 -14.44
N THR A 216 -41.10 26.93 -13.85
CA THR A 216 -40.35 25.66 -13.84
C THR A 216 -40.20 25.20 -12.41
N TRP A 217 -40.72 24.02 -12.09
CA TRP A 217 -40.55 23.38 -10.78
C TRP A 217 -39.60 22.19 -10.91
N VAL A 218 -38.61 22.10 -10.04
CA VAL A 218 -37.58 21.05 -10.09
C VAL A 218 -37.50 20.35 -8.75
N ASN A 219 -37.46 19.01 -8.76
CA ASN A 219 -37.22 18.18 -7.58
C ASN A 219 -35.97 17.32 -7.76
N PHE A 220 -35.17 17.22 -6.70
CA PHE A 220 -33.89 16.50 -6.68
C PHE A 220 -33.44 16.21 -5.24
N ASP A 221 -32.42 15.35 -5.10
CA ASP A 221 -31.71 15.13 -3.85
C ASP A 221 -30.42 15.94 -3.82
N ASP A 222 -30.11 16.56 -2.68
CA ASP A 222 -28.80 17.17 -2.44
C ASP A 222 -27.99 16.39 -1.40
N VAL A 223 -26.85 16.95 -1.01
CA VAL A 223 -25.92 16.36 -0.05
C VAL A 223 -26.62 15.92 1.23
N GLU A 224 -27.46 16.77 1.83
CA GLU A 224 -28.11 16.43 3.11
C GLU A 224 -29.17 15.35 2.94
N VAL A 225 -29.94 15.40 1.86
CA VAL A 225 -30.93 14.36 1.55
C VAL A 225 -30.26 13.02 1.28
N ILE A 226 -29.13 13.00 0.57
CA ILE A 226 -28.35 11.77 0.35
C ILE A 226 -27.87 11.20 1.70
N ARG A 227 -27.36 12.04 2.61
CA ARG A 227 -26.99 11.59 3.96
C ARG A 227 -28.17 11.00 4.71
N ALA A 228 -29.33 11.66 4.68
CA ALA A 228 -30.54 11.17 5.35
C ALA A 228 -30.98 9.79 4.82
N LYS A 229 -30.91 9.58 3.49
CA LYS A 229 -31.26 8.29 2.87
C LYS A 229 -30.27 7.17 3.20
N VAL A 230 -28.98 7.47 3.30
CA VAL A 230 -27.98 6.50 3.75
C VAL A 230 -28.17 6.15 5.22
N SER A 231 -28.45 7.14 6.07
CA SER A 231 -28.82 6.91 7.49
C SER A 231 -30.06 6.04 7.62
N TYR A 232 -31.11 6.31 6.83
CA TYR A 232 -32.31 5.48 6.79
C TYR A 232 -32.00 4.03 6.43
N ALA A 233 -31.15 3.80 5.41
CA ALA A 233 -30.78 2.45 5.01
C ALA A 233 -30.12 1.68 6.16
N LYS A 234 -29.24 2.36 6.90
CA LYS A 234 -28.57 1.80 8.07
C LYS A 234 -29.53 1.49 9.21
N GLU A 235 -30.37 2.46 9.60
CA GLU A 235 -31.35 2.32 10.68
C GLU A 235 -32.36 1.19 10.42
N ASN A 236 -32.67 0.93 9.15
CA ASN A 236 -33.60 -0.12 8.73
C ASN A 236 -32.93 -1.47 8.42
N GLY A 237 -31.63 -1.60 8.69
CA GLY A 237 -30.86 -2.84 8.51
C GLY A 237 -30.79 -3.28 7.04
N LEU A 238 -30.80 -2.32 6.12
CA LEU A 238 -30.55 -2.59 4.71
C LEU A 238 -29.07 -2.97 4.50
N LEU A 239 -28.79 -3.66 3.40
CA LEU A 239 -27.43 -4.08 3.06
C LEU A 239 -26.51 -2.89 2.70
N GLY A 240 -27.08 -1.72 2.37
CA GLY A 240 -26.34 -0.54 1.93
C GLY A 240 -27.11 0.26 0.88
N TYR A 241 -26.39 0.85 -0.06
CA TYR A 241 -26.96 1.67 -1.13
C TYR A 241 -26.30 1.40 -2.49
N SER A 242 -27.00 1.84 -3.54
CA SER A 242 -26.53 1.78 -4.92
C SER A 242 -26.81 3.11 -5.60
N VAL A 243 -25.94 3.54 -6.50
CA VAL A 243 -26.04 4.78 -7.23
C VAL A 243 -26.17 4.46 -8.72
N PHE A 244 -27.19 5.01 -9.35
CA PHE A 244 -27.39 4.93 -10.79
C PHE A 244 -26.93 6.24 -11.45
N GLN A 245 -26.16 6.13 -12.54
CA GLN A 245 -25.53 7.24 -13.26
C GLN A 245 -24.63 8.13 -12.37
N VAL A 246 -23.55 7.55 -11.85
CA VAL A 246 -22.55 8.28 -11.03
C VAL A 246 -22.01 9.52 -11.74
N GLY A 247 -21.95 9.51 -13.08
CA GLY A 247 -21.53 10.67 -13.88
C GLY A 247 -22.42 11.92 -13.77
N ASN A 248 -23.58 11.82 -13.11
CA ASN A 248 -24.41 12.97 -12.79
C ASN A 248 -23.97 13.70 -11.51
N ASP A 249 -23.09 13.12 -10.70
CA ASP A 249 -22.53 13.78 -9.51
C ASP A 249 -21.71 15.04 -9.88
N GLU A 250 -21.68 16.02 -8.99
CA GLU A 250 -20.84 17.22 -9.12
C GLU A 250 -19.55 17.02 -8.33
N ASN A 251 -18.43 16.72 -9.01
CA ASN A 251 -17.13 16.54 -8.36
C ASN A 251 -17.17 15.56 -7.18
N TRP A 252 -17.96 14.49 -7.30
CA TRP A 252 -18.14 13.43 -6.29
C TRP A 252 -18.75 13.89 -4.95
N VAL A 253 -19.45 15.04 -4.91
CA VAL A 253 -19.99 15.56 -3.63
C VAL A 253 -21.09 14.67 -3.05
N LEU A 254 -21.98 14.11 -3.88
CA LEU A 254 -23.01 13.20 -3.39
C LEU A 254 -22.41 11.85 -3.00
N SER A 255 -21.44 11.36 -3.76
CA SER A 255 -20.69 10.14 -3.47
C SER A 255 -19.96 10.23 -2.14
N ARG A 256 -19.25 11.34 -1.89
CA ARG A 256 -18.58 11.58 -0.59
C ARG A 256 -19.57 11.70 0.54
N ALA A 257 -20.70 12.38 0.34
CA ALA A 257 -21.73 12.50 1.37
C ALA A 257 -22.29 11.13 1.78
N ALA A 258 -22.49 10.24 0.80
CA ALA A 258 -22.92 8.87 1.06
C ALA A 258 -21.86 8.05 1.81
N GLN A 259 -20.56 8.24 1.50
CA GLN A 259 -19.44 7.59 2.19
C GLN A 259 -19.21 8.13 3.63
N GLU A 260 -19.32 9.44 3.85
CA GLU A 260 -19.09 10.09 5.15
C GLU A 260 -20.01 9.54 6.25
N VAL A 261 -21.25 9.17 5.92
CA VAL A 261 -22.20 8.58 6.87
C VAL A 261 -21.76 7.18 7.31
N ASP A 262 -21.14 6.40 6.41
CA ASP A 262 -20.51 5.13 6.77
C ASP A 262 -19.33 5.38 7.73
N GLU A 263 -18.47 6.36 7.43
CA GLU A 263 -17.28 6.67 8.24
C GLU A 263 -17.59 7.31 9.60
N HIS A 264 -18.61 8.17 9.73
CA HIS A 264 -18.89 8.89 10.98
C HIS A 264 -19.35 7.95 12.10
N HIS A 265 -20.12 6.92 11.76
CA HIS A 265 -20.54 5.92 12.74
C HIS A 265 -19.40 4.93 13.06
N HIS A 266 -18.53 4.62 12.09
CA HIS A 266 -17.29 3.90 12.35
C HIS A 266 -16.35 4.69 13.25
N HIS A 267 -16.26 6.01 13.06
CA HIS A 267 -15.48 6.89 13.90
C HIS A 267 -16.06 6.93 15.31
N MET A 268 -17.38 7.06 15.50
CA MET A 268 -17.98 7.07 16.85
C MET A 268 -17.91 5.72 17.57
N SER A 269 -18.12 4.60 16.86
CA SER A 269 -17.97 3.26 17.45
C SER A 269 -16.49 2.92 17.70
N ARG A 270 -15.56 3.30 16.81
CA ARG A 270 -14.11 3.23 17.08
C ARG A 270 -13.73 4.18 18.20
N LEU A 271 -14.27 5.39 18.29
CA LEU A 271 -13.93 6.34 19.34
C LEU A 271 -14.41 5.82 20.68
N LEU A 272 -15.62 5.27 20.77
CA LEU A 272 -16.11 4.65 21.99
C LEU A 272 -15.25 3.45 22.39
N ILE A 273 -14.88 2.61 21.43
CA ILE A 273 -13.97 1.47 21.68
C ILE A 273 -12.58 1.97 22.10
N ILE A 274 -12.03 2.99 21.43
CA ILE A 274 -10.74 3.60 21.75
C ILE A 274 -10.81 4.33 23.10
N VAL A 275 -11.91 5.01 23.44
CA VAL A 275 -12.12 5.71 24.72
C VAL A 275 -12.29 4.70 25.84
N LEU A 276 -13.06 3.64 25.65
CA LEU A 276 -13.21 2.56 26.64
C LEU A 276 -11.90 1.77 26.80
N LEU A 277 -11.20 1.45 25.71
CA LEU A 277 -9.88 0.82 25.75
C LEU A 277 -8.84 1.75 26.37
N THR A 278 -8.87 3.05 26.10
CA THR A 278 -7.94 4.01 26.71
C THR A 278 -8.28 4.24 28.17
N ILE A 279 -9.55 4.28 28.59
CA ILE A 279 -9.91 4.32 30.02
C ILE A 279 -9.47 3.02 30.70
N LEU A 280 -9.67 1.86 30.08
CA LEU A 280 -9.21 0.57 30.61
C LEU A 280 -7.67 0.52 30.68
N ILE A 281 -6.98 0.97 29.63
CA ILE A 281 -5.51 1.03 29.58
C ILE A 281 -5.00 2.05 30.56
N VAL A 282 -5.62 3.23 30.72
CA VAL A 282 -5.22 4.26 31.68
C VAL A 282 -5.49 3.81 33.11
N THR A 283 -6.60 3.14 33.40
CA THR A 283 -6.86 2.58 34.74
C THR A 283 -5.92 1.42 35.05
N LEU A 284 -5.63 0.55 34.08
CA LEU A 284 -4.63 -0.49 34.19
C LEU A 284 -3.23 0.11 34.35
N LEU A 285 -2.89 1.16 33.59
CA LEU A 285 -1.63 1.91 33.68
C LEU A 285 -1.53 2.68 34.98
N LEU A 286 -2.60 3.23 35.54
CA LEU A 286 -2.60 3.88 36.85
C LEU A 286 -2.46 2.84 37.95
N GLY A 287 -3.08 1.67 37.83
CA GLY A 287 -2.87 0.53 38.71
C GLY A 287 -1.44 -0.02 38.62
N ILE A 288 -0.89 -0.08 37.41
CA ILE A 288 0.48 -0.51 37.10
C ILE A 288 1.49 0.56 37.55
N VAL A 289 1.21 1.86 37.41
CA VAL A 289 2.03 2.98 37.88
C VAL A 289 1.95 3.07 39.39
N PHE A 290 0.81 2.85 40.03
CA PHE A 290 0.69 2.75 41.48
C PHE A 290 1.46 1.52 42.00
N PHE A 291 1.34 0.38 41.31
CA PHE A 291 2.11 -0.83 41.59
C PHE A 291 3.62 -0.64 41.35
N PHE A 292 4.03 0.10 40.30
CA PHE A 292 5.41 0.47 39.98
C PHE A 292 5.91 1.69 40.75
N TYR A 293 5.05 2.47 41.40
CA TYR A 293 5.40 3.55 42.32
C TYR A 293 5.61 2.96 43.70
N TYR A 294 4.76 2.04 44.12
CA TYR A 294 4.95 1.23 45.33
C TYR A 294 6.18 0.30 45.18
N ARG A 295 6.27 -0.43 44.06
CA ARG A 295 7.50 -1.12 43.66
C ARG A 295 8.61 -0.15 43.30
N GLY A 296 8.35 1.10 42.98
CA GLY A 296 9.34 2.09 42.52
C GLY A 296 9.97 2.86 43.65
N VAL A 297 9.32 3.01 44.79
CA VAL A 297 9.98 3.43 46.03
C VAL A 297 10.89 2.30 46.49
N VAL A 298 10.40 1.06 46.49
CA VAL A 298 11.21 -0.14 46.75
C VAL A 298 12.32 -0.32 45.71
N ALA A 299 12.03 -0.09 44.43
CA ALA A 299 12.94 -0.24 43.29
C ALA A 299 13.71 1.03 42.96
N THR A 300 13.51 2.16 43.62
CA THR A 300 14.44 3.31 43.57
C THR A 300 15.54 3.06 44.57
N ILE A 301 15.20 2.51 45.75
CA ILE A 301 16.20 1.94 46.67
C ILE A 301 16.89 0.75 46.00
N THR A 302 16.14 -0.15 45.34
CA THR A 302 16.74 -1.27 44.60
C THR A 302 17.47 -0.79 43.35
N ARG A 303 17.03 0.23 42.58
CA ARG A 303 17.71 0.80 41.39
C ARG A 303 18.92 1.63 41.75
N ILE A 304 18.99 2.30 42.89
CA ILE A 304 20.25 2.93 43.32
C ILE A 304 21.26 1.81 43.59
N VAL A 305 20.84 0.75 44.27
CA VAL A 305 21.64 -0.47 44.49
C VAL A 305 21.94 -1.22 43.17
N TYR A 306 20.99 -1.33 42.24
CA TYR A 306 21.09 -2.03 40.94
C TYR A 306 21.75 -1.18 39.85
N LYS A 307 21.75 0.15 39.93
CA LYS A 307 22.48 1.04 39.02
C LYS A 307 23.94 1.15 39.45
N LEU A 308 24.19 1.10 40.77
CA LEU A 308 25.54 0.84 41.29
C LEU A 308 26.00 -0.58 40.93
N ARG A 309 25.12 -1.59 40.97
CA ARG A 309 25.42 -2.97 40.52
C ARG A 309 25.48 -3.15 39.00
N TYR A 310 24.71 -2.40 38.19
CA TYR A 310 24.66 -2.49 36.73
C TYR A 310 25.77 -1.65 36.08
N LEU A 311 26.22 -0.57 36.73
CA LEU A 311 27.46 0.10 36.32
C LEU A 311 28.67 -0.78 36.65
N SER A 312 28.61 -1.56 37.74
CA SER A 312 29.60 -2.60 38.09
C SER A 312 29.52 -3.82 37.15
N GLU A 313 28.31 -4.34 36.88
CA GLU A 313 28.06 -5.51 36.03
C GLU A 313 28.22 -5.20 34.54
N ALA A 314 27.98 -3.97 34.06
CA ALA A 314 28.26 -3.58 32.67
C ALA A 314 29.75 -3.27 32.44
N GLU A 315 30.52 -3.01 33.50
CA GLU A 315 31.99 -3.07 33.47
C GLU A 315 32.46 -4.53 33.45
N GLU A 316 31.82 -5.44 34.21
CA GLU A 316 32.12 -6.89 34.23
C GLU A 316 31.65 -7.66 32.97
N ASP A 317 30.54 -7.28 32.31
CA ASP A 317 30.03 -7.95 31.09
C ASP A 317 30.82 -7.56 29.83
N LEU A 318 31.47 -6.39 29.86
CA LEU A 318 32.43 -5.96 28.85
C LEU A 318 33.76 -6.72 29.02
N GLU A 319 34.09 -7.14 30.25
CA GLU A 319 35.23 -8.02 30.54
C GLU A 319 34.95 -9.51 30.24
N SER A 320 33.69 -9.98 30.39
CA SER A 320 33.33 -11.40 30.14
C SER A 320 33.16 -11.75 28.66
N ASN A 321 32.63 -10.82 27.83
CA ASN A 321 32.34 -11.06 26.42
C ASN A 321 33.45 -10.62 25.45
N ALA A 322 34.46 -9.89 25.94
CA ALA A 322 35.63 -9.44 25.16
C ALA A 322 36.86 -10.34 25.33
N SER A 323 36.69 -11.56 25.85
CA SER A 323 37.79 -12.45 26.27
C SER A 323 38.86 -12.72 25.20
N ASP A 324 38.51 -12.58 23.90
CA ASP A 324 39.43 -12.76 22.77
C ASP A 324 39.97 -11.44 22.16
N LEU A 325 39.40 -10.28 22.50
CA LEU A 325 39.83 -8.99 21.97
C LEU A 325 40.94 -8.37 22.84
N LYS A 326 42.01 -7.92 22.20
CA LYS A 326 43.14 -7.33 22.92
C LYS A 326 42.88 -5.87 23.28
N VAL A 327 43.01 -5.52 24.56
CA VAL A 327 43.05 -4.12 24.98
C VAL A 327 44.44 -3.54 24.70
N PHE A 328 44.51 -2.52 23.83
CA PHE A 328 45.75 -1.83 23.51
C PHE A 328 45.92 -0.58 24.36
N SER A 329 47.17 -0.30 24.79
CA SER A 329 47.48 0.97 25.44
C SER A 329 47.50 2.11 24.42
N TYR A 330 47.00 3.29 24.80
CA TYR A 330 47.05 4.48 23.95
C TYR A 330 48.49 4.78 23.47
N LEU A 331 49.48 4.62 24.35
CA LEU A 331 50.90 4.83 24.00
C LEU A 331 51.36 3.85 22.91
N THR A 332 50.94 2.59 22.98
CA THR A 332 51.24 1.59 21.95
C THR A 332 50.69 2.01 20.59
N ILE A 333 49.44 2.48 20.55
CA ILE A 333 48.78 2.93 19.31
C ILE A 333 49.40 4.23 18.79
N LYS A 334 49.69 5.18 19.68
CA LYS A 334 50.37 6.43 19.35
C LYS A 334 51.74 6.16 18.71
N VAL A 335 52.53 5.24 19.26
CA VAL A 335 53.82 4.83 18.67
C VAL A 335 53.60 4.11 17.34
N ALA A 336 52.67 3.15 17.28
CA ALA A 336 52.41 2.36 16.09
C ALA A 336 51.98 3.20 14.87
N THR A 337 51.27 4.30 15.11
CA THR A 337 50.76 5.23 14.07
C THR A 337 51.68 6.43 13.84
N ASN A 338 52.86 6.48 14.47
CA ASN A 338 53.75 7.64 14.47
C ASN A 338 53.02 8.94 14.87
N ASN A 339 52.41 8.93 16.07
CA ASN A 339 51.59 10.01 16.61
C ASN A 339 50.43 10.41 15.70
N PHE A 340 49.72 9.43 15.12
CA PHE A 340 48.65 9.67 14.15
C PHE A 340 49.10 10.60 13.00
N SER A 341 50.31 10.37 12.47
CA SER A 341 50.87 11.19 11.38
C SER A 341 49.92 11.22 10.19
N LYS A 342 49.84 12.38 9.53
CA LYS A 342 49.10 12.54 8.27
C LYS A 342 49.60 11.58 7.19
N ASP A 343 50.88 11.22 7.19
CA ASP A 343 51.47 10.28 6.23
C ASP A 343 50.92 8.86 6.39
N ASN A 344 50.46 8.52 7.61
CA ASN A 344 49.85 7.23 7.91
C ASN A 344 48.33 7.25 7.73
N LYS A 345 47.72 8.37 7.36
CA LYS A 345 46.26 8.46 7.21
C LYS A 345 45.80 7.68 5.98
N LEU A 346 44.94 6.70 6.21
CA LEU A 346 44.35 5.85 5.16
C LEU A 346 43.08 6.48 4.58
N GLY A 347 42.31 7.18 5.41
CA GLY A 347 41.06 7.84 5.04
C GLY A 347 40.40 8.53 6.22
N GLU A 348 39.34 9.29 5.95
CA GLU A 348 38.48 9.90 6.95
C GLU A 348 37.06 9.94 6.41
N GLY A 349 36.11 9.45 7.21
CA GLY A 349 34.68 9.51 6.92
C GLY A 349 33.90 10.14 8.07
N GLY A 350 32.57 10.04 8.04
CA GLY A 350 31.70 10.58 9.10
C GLY A 350 31.97 10.02 10.50
N PHE A 351 32.69 8.90 10.58
CA PHE A 351 32.97 8.16 11.80
C PHE A 351 34.39 8.35 12.34
N GLY A 352 35.18 9.24 11.72
CA GLY A 352 36.54 9.57 12.16
C GLY A 352 37.64 9.11 11.20
N ALA A 353 38.87 9.39 11.60
CA ALA A 353 40.06 9.16 10.77
C ALA A 353 40.64 7.76 11.00
N VAL A 354 41.05 7.11 9.92
CA VAL A 354 41.69 5.79 9.93
C VAL A 354 43.16 5.94 9.58
N TYR A 355 44.03 5.33 10.36
CA TYR A 355 45.49 5.38 10.21
C TYR A 355 46.08 3.99 10.05
N LYS A 356 47.10 3.87 9.20
CA LYS A 356 47.99 2.71 9.16
C LYS A 356 48.89 2.74 10.39
N GLY A 357 49.00 1.60 11.05
CA GLY A 357 49.93 1.42 12.15
C GLY A 357 50.78 0.17 11.97
N ARG A 358 51.93 0.14 12.64
CA ARG A 358 52.79 -1.05 12.73
C ARG A 358 53.10 -1.34 14.19
N LEU A 359 52.66 -2.49 14.68
CA LEU A 359 52.95 -2.95 16.03
C LEU A 359 54.42 -3.40 16.15
N ARG A 360 54.94 -3.48 17.39
CA ARG A 360 56.36 -3.85 17.67
C ARG A 360 56.81 -5.19 17.07
N LYS A 361 55.87 -6.12 16.86
CA LYS A 361 56.13 -7.44 16.23
C LYS A 361 56.06 -7.41 14.69
N GLY A 362 55.99 -6.23 14.07
CA GLY A 362 55.91 -6.06 12.63
C GLY A 362 54.50 -6.16 12.04
N GLN A 363 53.50 -6.58 12.82
CA GLN A 363 52.11 -6.68 12.38
C GLN A 363 51.56 -5.29 11.98
N GLU A 364 51.09 -5.18 10.74
CA GLU A 364 50.38 -4.00 10.25
C GLU A 364 48.92 -4.01 10.72
N ILE A 365 48.42 -2.84 11.10
CA ILE A 365 47.08 -2.64 11.64
C ILE A 365 46.42 -1.41 11.03
N ALA A 366 45.09 -1.40 10.98
CA ALA A 366 44.29 -0.21 10.70
C ALA A 366 43.70 0.32 12.02
N VAL A 367 43.91 1.60 12.30
CA VAL A 367 43.54 2.27 13.55
C VAL A 367 42.46 3.31 13.25
N LYS A 368 41.21 2.99 13.56
CA LYS A 368 40.06 3.91 13.42
C LYS A 368 39.91 4.69 14.72
N ARG A 369 40.23 5.98 14.68
CA ARG A 369 40.07 6.92 15.81
C ARG A 369 38.76 7.67 15.63
N LEU A 370 37.79 7.39 16.50
CA LEU A 370 36.46 8.00 16.42
C LEU A 370 36.52 9.45 16.89
N SER A 371 35.72 10.33 16.26
CA SER A 371 35.67 11.75 16.64
C SER A 371 34.93 11.98 17.97
N GLU A 372 35.36 12.97 18.74
CA GLU A 372 34.78 13.31 20.06
C GLU A 372 33.40 13.99 19.97
N THR A 373 32.99 14.48 18.79
CA THR A 373 31.94 15.50 18.65
C THR A 373 30.51 14.98 18.51
N SER A 374 30.23 13.69 18.71
CA SER A 374 28.85 13.17 18.62
C SER A 374 28.50 12.09 19.65
N SER A 375 27.27 12.17 20.18
CA SER A 375 26.64 11.09 20.97
C SER A 375 26.47 9.79 20.18
N GLN A 376 26.40 9.91 18.84
CA GLN A 376 26.36 8.80 17.89
C GLN A 376 27.61 7.93 17.93
N GLY A 377 28.81 8.54 17.95
CA GLY A 377 30.07 7.80 17.90
C GLY A 377 30.31 6.87 19.10
N ILE A 378 29.69 7.14 20.26
CA ILE A 378 29.79 6.26 21.44
C ILE A 378 28.96 4.99 21.27
N GLU A 379 27.76 5.11 20.70
CA GLU A 379 26.89 3.96 20.43
C GLU A 379 27.50 3.07 19.35
N GLU A 380 28.03 3.68 18.29
CA GLU A 380 28.71 2.96 17.19
C GLU A 380 29.97 2.25 17.67
N PHE A 381 30.77 2.88 18.53
CA PHE A 381 31.94 2.24 19.15
C PHE A 381 31.54 0.97 19.93
N ARG A 382 30.48 1.06 20.73
CA ARG A 382 29.97 -0.09 21.48
C ARG A 382 29.45 -1.18 20.56
N ASN A 383 28.67 -0.82 19.54
CA ASN A 383 28.18 -1.78 18.55
C ASN A 383 29.33 -2.50 17.86
N GLU A 384 30.35 -1.77 17.40
CA GLU A 384 31.52 -2.35 16.77
C GLU A 384 32.21 -3.35 17.69
N ILE A 385 32.50 -2.99 18.95
CA ILE A 385 33.12 -3.91 19.91
C ILE A 385 32.25 -5.15 20.14
N THR A 386 30.96 -4.96 20.45
CA THR A 386 30.07 -6.07 20.81
C THR A 386 29.83 -7.02 19.64
N LEU A 387 29.72 -6.50 18.42
CA LEU A 387 29.44 -7.29 17.22
C LEU A 387 30.71 -7.94 16.68
N THR A 388 31.73 -7.15 16.37
CA THR A 388 32.92 -7.67 15.69
C THR A 388 33.76 -8.59 16.58
N ALA A 389 33.62 -8.52 17.91
CA ALA A 389 34.16 -9.56 18.81
C ALA A 389 33.58 -10.95 18.52
N ARG A 390 32.31 -11.01 18.10
CA ARG A 390 31.53 -12.24 17.92
C ARG A 390 31.48 -12.71 16.47
N LEU A 391 31.93 -11.88 15.52
CA LEU A 391 31.87 -12.17 14.09
C LEU A 391 33.23 -12.64 13.59
N GLN A 392 33.26 -13.88 13.12
CA GLN A 392 34.45 -14.48 12.53
C GLN A 392 34.06 -15.16 11.22
N HIS A 393 34.41 -14.51 10.11
CA HIS A 393 34.15 -15.02 8.78
C HIS A 393 35.17 -14.44 7.80
N VAL A 394 35.53 -15.21 6.76
CA VAL A 394 36.57 -14.82 5.79
C VAL A 394 36.23 -13.53 5.05
N ASN A 395 34.93 -13.26 4.82
CA ASN A 395 34.43 -12.06 4.15
C ASN A 395 33.99 -10.93 5.08
N LEU A 396 34.39 -10.94 6.35
CA LEU A 396 34.17 -9.81 7.27
C LEU A 396 35.52 -9.32 7.79
N VAL A 397 35.65 -8.00 8.00
CA VAL A 397 36.87 -7.41 8.56
C VAL A 397 37.01 -7.77 10.02
N ARG A 398 38.18 -8.30 10.40
CA ARG A 398 38.45 -8.73 11.77
C ARG A 398 38.90 -7.57 12.65
N LEU A 399 38.16 -7.34 13.74
CA LEU A 399 38.61 -6.50 14.85
C LEU A 399 39.67 -7.25 15.67
N LEU A 400 40.82 -6.63 15.86
CA LEU A 400 41.94 -7.18 16.64
C LEU A 400 41.91 -6.72 18.10
N GLY A 401 41.29 -5.57 18.35
CA GLY A 401 41.23 -4.98 19.68
C GLY A 401 40.75 -3.54 19.69
N TYR A 402 40.78 -2.93 20.87
CA TYR A 402 40.31 -1.57 21.08
C TYR A 402 41.15 -0.83 22.13
N CYS A 403 40.97 0.49 22.22
CA CYS A 403 41.55 1.35 23.26
C CYS A 403 40.51 2.40 23.72
N THR A 404 40.36 2.56 25.03
CA THR A 404 39.40 3.48 25.70
C THR A 404 40.06 4.46 26.68
N LYS A 405 41.40 4.54 26.74
CA LYS A 405 42.11 5.40 27.72
C LYS A 405 42.21 6.86 27.24
N LYS A 406 42.00 7.80 28.18
CA LYS A 406 42.06 9.28 27.99
C LYS A 406 40.97 9.84 27.08
N GLU A 407 39.72 9.38 27.22
CA GLU A 407 38.53 9.80 26.43
C GLU A 407 38.56 9.40 24.94
N GLU A 408 39.69 8.91 24.46
CA GLU A 408 39.91 8.36 23.13
C GLU A 408 39.18 7.03 22.93
N LYS A 409 38.40 6.93 21.84
CA LYS A 409 37.71 5.69 21.42
C LYS A 409 38.34 5.22 20.12
N ILE A 410 39.16 4.17 20.21
CA ILE A 410 39.97 3.69 19.10
C ILE A 410 39.69 2.20 18.85
N LEU A 411 39.45 1.85 17.60
CA LEU A 411 39.27 0.47 17.13
C LEU A 411 40.47 0.06 16.28
N ILE A 412 40.96 -1.17 16.49
CA ILE A 412 42.14 -1.71 15.81
C ILE A 412 41.71 -2.91 14.98
N TYR A 413 41.83 -2.82 13.66
CA TYR A 413 41.49 -3.88 12.71
C TYR A 413 42.75 -4.45 12.05
N GLU A 414 42.58 -5.59 11.37
CA GLU A 414 43.54 -6.04 10.38
C GLU A 414 43.75 -4.98 9.28
N TYR A 415 45.00 -4.79 8.84
CA TYR A 415 45.30 -3.89 7.74
C TYR A 415 45.02 -4.58 6.40
N LEU A 416 44.19 -3.95 5.56
CA LEU A 416 43.86 -4.43 4.22
C LEU A 416 44.53 -3.53 3.17
N PRO A 417 45.53 -4.04 2.42
CA PRO A 417 46.40 -3.20 1.60
C PRO A 417 45.72 -2.63 0.36
N ASN A 418 44.69 -3.29 -0.16
CA ASN A 418 44.00 -2.88 -1.37
C ASN A 418 42.85 -1.88 -1.11
N LYS A 419 42.67 -1.36 0.11
CA LYS A 419 41.63 -0.35 0.42
C LYS A 419 40.22 -0.86 0.09
N SER A 420 39.29 0.05 -0.23
CA SER A 420 37.86 -0.22 -0.48
C SER A 420 37.54 -0.46 -1.95
N LEU A 421 36.44 -1.16 -2.23
CA LEU A 421 35.97 -1.50 -3.57
C LEU A 421 35.70 -0.27 -4.42
N ASP A 422 35.11 0.79 -3.84
CA ASP A 422 34.84 2.06 -4.52
C ASP A 422 36.11 2.75 -5.06
N HIS A 423 37.28 2.49 -4.43
CA HIS A 423 38.57 3.00 -4.87
C HIS A 423 38.96 2.50 -6.26
N PHE A 424 38.54 1.29 -6.62
CA PHE A 424 38.78 0.69 -7.93
C PHE A 424 37.60 0.90 -8.86
N LEU A 425 36.39 0.64 -8.36
CA LEU A 425 35.19 0.55 -9.19
C LEU A 425 34.87 1.85 -9.93
N PHE A 426 35.18 3.00 -9.31
CA PHE A 426 34.83 4.31 -9.87
C PHE A 426 36.03 5.15 -10.32
N ASP A 427 37.23 4.58 -10.34
CA ASP A 427 38.43 5.20 -10.91
C ASP A 427 38.75 4.46 -12.23
N PRO A 428 38.56 5.10 -13.40
CA PRO A 428 38.75 4.44 -14.70
C PRO A 428 40.12 3.80 -14.90
N ARG A 429 41.16 4.29 -14.20
CA ARG A 429 42.52 3.72 -14.29
C ARG A 429 42.72 2.49 -13.41
N LYS A 430 41.85 2.29 -12.43
CA LYS A 430 41.91 1.17 -11.47
C LYS A 430 40.80 0.15 -11.70
N SER A 431 39.69 0.53 -12.34
CA SER A 431 38.60 -0.40 -12.67
C SER A 431 39.09 -1.55 -13.56
N ILE A 432 40.10 -1.31 -14.40
CA ILE A 432 40.80 -2.33 -15.20
C ILE A 432 41.45 -3.44 -14.37
N LEU A 433 41.74 -3.18 -13.08
CA LEU A 433 42.29 -4.20 -12.18
C LEU A 433 41.20 -5.16 -11.67
N LEU A 434 39.93 -4.77 -11.78
CA LEU A 434 38.74 -5.55 -11.47
C LEU A 434 38.14 -6.15 -12.74
N ASP A 435 38.84 -7.14 -13.30
CA ASP A 435 38.27 -8.02 -14.33
C ASP A 435 37.01 -8.74 -13.83
N TRP A 436 36.28 -9.36 -14.76
CA TRP A 436 35.01 -10.00 -14.45
C TRP A 436 35.11 -11.09 -13.38
N ASN A 437 36.17 -11.91 -13.41
CA ASN A 437 36.39 -12.97 -12.42
C ASN A 437 36.57 -12.39 -11.01
N LYS A 438 37.34 -11.30 -10.87
CA LYS A 438 37.48 -10.62 -9.57
C LYS A 438 36.16 -10.01 -9.12
N ARG A 439 35.36 -9.42 -10.02
CA ARG A 439 34.05 -8.88 -9.66
C ARG A 439 33.08 -9.97 -9.21
N ILE A 440 33.08 -11.14 -9.86
CA ILE A 440 32.31 -12.31 -9.40
C ILE A 440 32.77 -12.76 -8.01
N ASN A 441 34.07 -12.92 -7.78
CA ASN A 441 34.60 -13.28 -6.45
C ASN A 441 34.19 -12.26 -5.38
N ILE A 442 34.14 -10.97 -5.73
CA ILE A 442 33.66 -9.91 -4.85
C ILE A 442 32.15 -10.06 -4.57
N ILE A 443 31.33 -10.28 -5.59
CA ILE A 443 29.88 -10.48 -5.46
C ILE A 443 29.59 -11.68 -4.56
N GLU A 444 30.24 -12.82 -4.83
CA GLU A 444 30.07 -14.05 -4.07
C GLU A 444 30.54 -13.87 -2.62
N GLY A 445 31.71 -13.28 -2.40
CA GLY A 445 32.22 -13.06 -1.04
C GLY A 445 31.36 -12.08 -0.22
N VAL A 446 30.82 -11.02 -0.83
CA VAL A 446 29.85 -10.13 -0.14
C VAL A 446 28.55 -10.88 0.17
N THR A 447 28.06 -11.70 -0.76
CA THR A 447 26.86 -12.55 -0.57
C THR A 447 27.05 -13.50 0.61
N GLN A 448 28.19 -14.19 0.68
CA GLN A 448 28.54 -15.10 1.78
C GLN A 448 28.72 -14.36 3.11
N GLY A 449 29.32 -13.16 3.09
CA GLY A 449 29.41 -12.30 4.27
C GLY A 449 28.03 -11.94 4.83
N LEU A 450 27.09 -11.53 3.98
CA LEU A 450 25.72 -11.21 4.40
C LEU A 450 24.93 -12.43 4.87
N LEU A 451 25.07 -13.57 4.19
CA LEU A 451 24.47 -14.84 4.60
C LEU A 451 24.92 -15.24 6.01
N TYR A 452 26.21 -15.11 6.29
CA TYR A 452 26.73 -15.37 7.63
C TYR A 452 26.08 -14.46 8.67
N LEU A 453 25.96 -13.16 8.39
CA LEU A 453 25.34 -12.20 9.31
C LEU A 453 23.86 -12.51 9.58
N GLN A 454 23.11 -12.93 8.56
CA GLN A 454 21.66 -13.08 8.65
C GLN A 454 21.21 -14.47 9.12
N GLU A 455 21.87 -15.53 8.65
CA GLU A 455 21.42 -16.92 8.80
C GLU A 455 22.31 -17.75 9.74
N TYR A 456 23.63 -17.69 9.54
CA TYR A 456 24.57 -18.63 10.16
C TYR A 456 25.18 -18.16 11.48
N SER A 457 25.11 -16.87 11.79
CA SER A 457 25.48 -16.34 13.10
C SER A 457 24.49 -16.77 14.20
N ASN A 458 24.93 -16.71 15.45
CA ASN A 458 24.09 -16.98 16.63
C ASN A 458 22.93 -15.97 16.77
N PHE A 459 23.13 -14.77 16.22
CA PHE A 459 22.14 -13.71 16.15
C PHE A 459 21.99 -13.27 14.70
N THR A 460 20.78 -12.91 14.30
CA THR A 460 20.57 -12.26 13.01
C THR A 460 21.08 -10.82 13.14
N ILE A 461 22.01 -10.46 12.26
CA ILE A 461 22.66 -9.15 12.27
C ILE A 461 22.31 -8.43 10.97
N ILE A 462 21.78 -7.22 11.12
CA ILE A 462 21.49 -6.33 9.99
C ILE A 462 22.56 -5.24 9.98
N HIS A 463 23.31 -5.13 8.89
CA HIS A 463 24.45 -4.22 8.73
C HIS A 463 24.01 -2.75 8.66
N ARG A 464 22.99 -2.46 7.85
CA ARG A 464 22.38 -1.13 7.63
C ARG A 464 23.24 -0.03 6.99
N ASP A 465 24.52 -0.28 6.74
CA ASP A 465 25.37 0.63 5.94
C ASP A 465 26.24 -0.12 4.93
N LEU A 466 25.64 -1.10 4.23
CA LEU A 466 26.33 -1.83 3.16
C LEU A 466 26.44 -0.93 1.91
N LYS A 467 27.67 -0.70 1.45
CA LYS A 467 28.01 0.11 0.27
C LYS A 467 29.42 -0.21 -0.22
N ALA A 468 29.78 0.25 -1.42
CA ALA A 468 31.08 -0.05 -2.02
C ALA A 468 32.28 0.45 -1.18
N SER A 469 32.17 1.57 -0.47
CA SER A 469 33.23 2.07 0.40
C SER A 469 33.45 1.22 1.67
N ASN A 470 32.45 0.41 2.04
CA ASN A 470 32.49 -0.45 3.23
C ASN A 470 32.85 -1.91 2.89
N VAL A 471 33.13 -2.22 1.62
CA VAL A 471 33.72 -3.49 1.19
C VAL A 471 35.20 -3.26 0.96
N LEU A 472 36.04 -3.75 1.87
CA LEU A 472 37.49 -3.67 1.78
C LEU A 472 38.07 -4.89 1.06
N LEU A 473 39.23 -4.73 0.44
CA LEU A 473 39.91 -5.78 -0.33
C LEU A 473 41.23 -6.16 0.34
N ASP A 474 41.42 -7.45 0.56
CA ASP A 474 42.68 -7.98 1.05
C ASP A 474 43.76 -8.01 -0.05
N HIS A 475 44.95 -8.51 0.28
CA HIS A 475 46.09 -8.61 -0.64
C HIS A 475 45.82 -9.43 -1.92
N GLU A 476 44.86 -10.35 -1.90
CA GLU A 476 44.45 -11.20 -3.02
C GLU A 476 43.23 -10.63 -3.77
N MET A 477 42.74 -9.45 -3.38
CA MET A 477 41.52 -8.81 -3.87
C MET A 477 40.22 -9.50 -3.42
N ASN A 478 40.25 -10.30 -2.35
CA ASN A 478 39.04 -10.89 -1.78
C ASN A 478 38.27 -9.84 -0.95
N PRO A 479 36.92 -9.85 -0.98
CA PRO A 479 36.11 -8.86 -0.29
C PRO A 479 35.98 -9.15 1.21
N LYS A 480 36.00 -8.08 2.01
CA LYS A 480 35.67 -8.08 3.43
C LYS A 480 34.73 -6.92 3.79
N ILE A 481 33.55 -7.24 4.31
CA ILE A 481 32.57 -6.25 4.78
C ILE A 481 33.08 -5.62 6.08
N SER A 482 32.99 -4.29 6.17
CA SER A 482 33.49 -3.47 7.27
C SER A 482 32.44 -2.45 7.73
N ASP A 483 32.73 -1.77 8.85
CA ASP A 483 31.94 -0.68 9.42
C ASP A 483 30.59 -1.09 10.03
N PHE A 484 30.67 -1.87 11.12
CA PHE A 484 29.51 -2.38 11.86
C PHE A 484 28.94 -1.38 12.87
N GLY A 485 29.36 -0.11 12.86
CA GLY A 485 28.92 0.89 13.85
C GLY A 485 27.39 1.05 13.86
N MET A 486 26.77 0.87 12.69
CA MET A 486 25.33 0.99 12.50
C MET A 486 24.57 -0.33 12.60
N ALA A 487 25.27 -1.45 12.77
CA ALA A 487 24.65 -2.76 12.73
C ALA A 487 23.78 -3.03 13.97
N ARG A 488 22.78 -3.91 13.83
CA ARG A 488 21.83 -4.27 14.90
C ARG A 488 21.68 -5.77 15.02
N MET A 489 21.68 -6.26 16.26
CA MET A 489 21.41 -7.66 16.59
C MET A 489 19.92 -7.90 16.85
N PHE A 490 19.44 -9.02 16.34
CA PHE A 490 18.11 -9.56 16.56
C PHE A 490 18.24 -10.99 17.11
N ARG A 491 17.29 -11.37 17.98
CA ARG A 491 17.10 -12.80 18.27
C ARG A 491 16.51 -13.44 17.01
N LYS A 492 16.83 -14.71 16.72
CA LYS A 492 16.44 -15.38 15.46
C LYS A 492 14.93 -15.38 15.14
N TYR A 493 14.06 -15.08 16.12
CA TYR A 493 12.61 -15.04 15.94
C TYR A 493 12.04 -13.62 15.72
N ASP A 494 12.85 -12.58 15.87
CA ASP A 494 12.44 -11.20 15.64
C ASP A 494 12.62 -10.87 14.15
N LEU A 495 11.52 -10.69 13.41
CA LEU A 495 11.55 -10.53 11.94
C LEU A 495 11.78 -9.08 11.47
N GLU A 496 11.46 -8.10 12.31
CA GLU A 496 11.58 -6.67 11.99
C GLU A 496 11.68 -5.82 13.26
N ALA A 497 12.25 -4.61 13.13
CA ALA A 497 12.19 -3.57 14.17
C ALA A 497 11.87 -2.21 13.56
N ASN A 498 11.40 -1.31 14.41
CA ASN A 498 11.13 0.09 14.07
C ASN A 498 12.05 1.02 14.86
N THR A 499 12.52 2.08 14.22
CA THR A 499 13.25 3.17 14.86
C THR A 499 12.76 4.53 14.40
N SER A 500 12.68 5.48 15.33
CA SER A 500 12.42 6.89 15.02
C SER A 500 13.63 7.62 14.43
N ARG A 501 14.81 7.00 14.45
CA ARG A 501 16.06 7.59 13.97
C ARG A 501 16.49 6.93 12.67
N ILE A 502 16.32 7.65 11.56
CA ILE A 502 16.77 7.22 10.24
C ILE A 502 18.28 7.47 10.10
N VAL A 503 19.02 6.41 9.88
CA VAL A 503 20.47 6.42 9.64
C VAL A 503 20.79 5.54 8.43
N GLY A 504 21.76 5.91 7.62
CA GLY A 504 22.27 5.11 6.51
C GLY A 504 22.84 5.99 5.41
N THR A 505 23.44 5.38 4.39
CA THR A 505 23.97 6.13 3.24
C THR A 505 22.91 6.30 2.16
N TYR A 506 22.61 7.56 1.82
CA TYR A 506 21.67 7.90 0.75
C TYR A 506 21.97 7.13 -0.54
N GLY A 507 20.91 6.62 -1.19
CA GLY A 507 21.00 5.73 -2.35
C GLY A 507 21.05 4.23 -2.03
N TYR A 508 21.48 3.84 -0.82
CA TYR A 508 21.46 2.45 -0.34
C TYR A 508 20.34 2.19 0.67
N VAL A 509 19.73 3.25 1.20
CA VAL A 509 18.64 3.15 2.17
C VAL A 509 17.34 2.75 1.48
N PRO A 510 16.66 1.67 1.90
CA PRO A 510 15.41 1.22 1.31
C PRO A 510 14.22 2.13 1.69
N PRO A 511 13.18 2.20 0.84
CA PRO A 511 12.09 3.16 1.01
C PRO A 511 11.23 2.93 2.24
N GLU A 512 10.98 1.69 2.66
CA GLU A 512 10.19 1.39 3.85
C GLU A 512 10.86 1.89 5.14
N TYR A 513 12.20 1.92 5.17
CA TYR A 513 12.94 2.48 6.28
C TYR A 513 12.81 4.00 6.31
N VAL A 514 12.96 4.68 5.16
CA VAL A 514 12.79 6.13 5.06
C VAL A 514 11.36 6.55 5.43
N ARG A 515 10.34 5.81 4.95
CA ARG A 515 8.93 6.14 5.14
C ARG A 515 8.39 5.81 6.53
N LYS A 516 8.82 4.70 7.13
CA LYS A 516 8.20 4.13 8.34
C LYS A 516 9.17 3.84 9.49
N GLY A 517 10.47 3.99 9.28
CA GLY A 517 11.49 3.62 10.27
C GLY A 517 11.70 2.10 10.42
N ILE A 518 11.11 1.30 9.54
CA ILE A 518 11.11 -0.18 9.63
C ILE A 518 12.36 -0.74 8.96
N TYR A 519 13.07 -1.63 9.65
CA TYR A 519 14.19 -2.37 9.09
C TYR A 519 14.14 -3.85 9.49
N SER A 520 14.50 -4.71 8.53
CA SER A 520 14.61 -6.16 8.64
C SER A 520 15.80 -6.65 7.81
N THR A 521 16.03 -7.95 7.70
CA THR A 521 17.07 -8.51 6.82
C THR A 521 16.94 -8.02 5.37
N LYS A 522 15.73 -7.64 4.94
CA LYS A 522 15.45 -7.05 3.61
C LYS A 522 16.08 -5.67 3.40
N TYR A 523 16.54 -5.00 4.46
CA TYR A 523 17.31 -3.76 4.33
C TYR A 523 18.63 -4.01 3.62
N ASP A 524 19.42 -4.97 4.11
CA ASP A 524 20.72 -5.27 3.53
C ASP A 524 20.57 -5.93 2.15
N VAL A 525 19.47 -6.66 1.90
CA VAL A 525 19.15 -7.17 0.55
C VAL A 525 19.01 -6.00 -0.44
N TYR A 526 18.28 -4.95 -0.08
CA TYR A 526 18.14 -3.76 -0.93
C TYR A 526 19.50 -3.09 -1.16
N SER A 527 20.27 -2.87 -0.09
CA SER A 527 21.62 -2.29 -0.18
C SER A 527 22.55 -3.13 -1.06
N PHE A 528 22.43 -4.46 -0.98
CA PHE A 528 23.18 -5.41 -1.81
C PHE A 528 22.78 -5.30 -3.28
N GLY A 529 21.48 -5.18 -3.60
CA GLY A 529 21.01 -4.95 -4.96
C GLY A 529 21.61 -3.69 -5.58
N VAL A 530 21.64 -2.59 -4.83
CA VAL A 530 22.30 -1.35 -5.27
C VAL A 530 23.79 -1.57 -5.50
N LEU A 531 24.49 -2.21 -4.55
CA LEU A 531 25.91 -2.52 -4.67
C LEU A 531 26.20 -3.41 -5.88
N LEU A 532 25.37 -4.41 -6.15
CA LEU A 532 25.49 -5.32 -7.28
C LEU A 532 25.36 -4.58 -8.62
N LEU A 533 24.40 -3.66 -8.75
CA LEU A 533 24.28 -2.78 -9.92
C LEU A 533 25.55 -1.95 -10.14
N GLN A 534 26.17 -1.43 -9.08
CA GLN A 534 27.42 -0.70 -9.21
C GLN A 534 28.57 -1.60 -9.67
N ILE A 535 28.68 -2.81 -9.11
CA ILE A 535 29.76 -3.75 -9.45
C ILE A 535 29.71 -4.11 -10.94
N ILE A 536 28.52 -4.41 -11.50
CA ILE A 536 28.40 -4.81 -12.90
C ILE A 536 28.50 -3.65 -13.90
N SER A 537 28.30 -2.40 -13.46
CA SER A 537 28.23 -1.24 -14.36
C SER A 537 29.37 -0.22 -14.22
N GLY A 538 30.09 -0.23 -13.08
CA GLY A 538 31.04 0.83 -12.72
C GLY A 538 30.39 2.20 -12.43
N LYS A 539 29.06 2.26 -12.31
CA LYS A 539 28.29 3.51 -12.20
C LYS A 539 28.03 3.91 -10.73
N ARG A 540 28.02 5.22 -10.45
CA ARG A 540 27.77 5.79 -9.11
C ARG A 540 26.27 6.03 -8.88
N THR A 541 25.81 5.90 -7.63
CA THR A 541 24.42 6.24 -7.26
C THR A 541 24.15 7.74 -7.22
N SER A 542 25.20 8.58 -7.12
CA SER A 542 25.10 10.04 -7.04
C SER A 542 24.95 10.74 -8.40
N CYS A 543 24.98 9.98 -9.51
CA CYS A 543 24.87 10.51 -10.86
C CYS A 543 23.54 10.10 -11.48
N TYR A 544 23.11 10.88 -12.48
CA TYR A 544 21.97 10.55 -13.33
C TYR A 544 22.45 9.97 -14.67
N TYR A 545 21.60 9.16 -15.28
CA TYR A 545 21.86 8.41 -16.50
C TYR A 545 20.69 8.50 -17.48
N GLY A 546 20.82 7.85 -18.64
CA GLY A 546 19.85 7.89 -19.73
C GLY A 546 20.15 9.00 -20.73
N THR A 547 19.40 9.03 -21.84
CA THR A 547 19.57 10.00 -22.93
C THR A 547 19.40 11.46 -22.50
N HIS A 548 18.62 11.68 -21.44
CA HIS A 548 18.32 13.00 -20.88
C HIS A 548 18.98 13.24 -19.52
N GLU A 549 19.86 12.33 -19.06
CA GLU A 549 20.54 12.41 -17.75
C GLU A 549 19.59 12.71 -16.58
N ASN A 550 18.42 12.09 -16.58
CA ASN A 550 17.35 12.33 -15.59
C ASN A 550 16.99 11.10 -14.76
N MET A 551 17.55 9.92 -15.06
CA MET A 551 17.23 8.68 -14.36
C MET A 551 18.27 8.37 -13.29
N ASN A 552 17.82 7.95 -12.11
CA ASN A 552 18.74 7.41 -11.12
C ASN A 552 19.26 6.02 -11.56
N LEU A 553 20.29 5.51 -10.88
CA LEU A 553 20.95 4.23 -11.23
C LEU A 553 19.95 3.05 -11.36
N LEU A 554 18.95 2.99 -10.49
CA LEU A 554 18.00 1.88 -10.41
C LEU A 554 16.99 1.97 -11.57
N GLU A 555 16.47 3.18 -11.84
CA GLU A 555 15.59 3.44 -12.98
C GLU A 555 16.27 3.12 -14.30
N TYR A 556 17.50 3.60 -14.47
CA TYR A 556 18.27 3.37 -15.69
C TYR A 556 18.56 1.88 -15.93
N ALA A 557 18.89 1.13 -14.87
CA ALA A 557 19.05 -0.31 -14.97
C ALA A 557 17.74 -1.00 -15.38
N TYR A 558 16.61 -0.63 -14.75
CA TYR A 558 15.32 -1.23 -15.06
C TYR A 558 14.84 -0.94 -16.49
N GLU A 559 15.01 0.30 -16.96
CA GLU A 559 14.63 0.71 -18.32
C GLU A 559 15.41 -0.07 -19.38
N LEU A 560 16.75 -0.13 -19.25
CA LEU A 560 17.56 -0.93 -20.16
C LEU A 560 17.22 -2.43 -20.09
N TRP A 561 16.85 -2.94 -18.92
CA TRP A 561 16.46 -4.33 -18.77
C TRP A 561 15.12 -4.65 -19.46
N ILE A 562 14.09 -3.81 -19.29
CA ILE A 562 12.76 -4.06 -19.87
C ILE A 562 12.75 -3.86 -21.40
N GLU A 563 13.63 -3.00 -21.92
CA GLU A 563 13.82 -2.78 -23.36
C GLU A 563 14.72 -3.83 -24.04
N ASP A 564 15.14 -4.87 -23.31
CA ASP A 564 16.09 -5.90 -23.79
C ASP A 564 17.45 -5.31 -24.24
N ARG A 565 17.85 -4.19 -23.61
CA ARG A 565 19.09 -3.43 -23.84
C ARG A 565 20.06 -3.49 -22.67
N GLY A 566 19.91 -4.47 -21.78
CA GLY A 566 20.70 -4.55 -20.53
C GLY A 566 22.23 -4.59 -20.74
N VAL A 567 22.71 -5.05 -21.90
CA VAL A 567 24.14 -5.03 -22.26
C VAL A 567 24.74 -3.62 -22.23
N GLU A 568 23.95 -2.58 -22.54
CA GLU A 568 24.38 -1.18 -22.49
C GLU A 568 24.64 -0.68 -21.07
N PHE A 569 24.08 -1.36 -20.07
CA PHE A 569 24.25 -0.99 -18.67
C PHE A 569 25.64 -1.37 -18.13
N PHE A 570 26.23 -2.44 -18.67
CA PHE A 570 27.42 -3.07 -18.11
C PHE A 570 28.69 -2.25 -18.37
N ASP A 571 29.68 -2.47 -17.51
CA ASP A 571 31.02 -1.95 -17.74
C ASP A 571 31.65 -2.68 -18.94
N GLN A 572 32.13 -1.91 -19.93
CA GLN A 572 32.66 -2.44 -21.19
C GLN A 572 33.92 -3.30 -20.99
N SER A 573 34.60 -3.19 -19.84
CA SER A 573 35.75 -4.04 -19.53
C SER A 573 35.36 -5.44 -19.04
N LEU A 574 34.07 -5.73 -18.87
CA LEU A 574 33.60 -7.03 -18.39
C LEU A 574 33.40 -8.00 -19.55
N ASP A 575 33.94 -9.19 -19.35
CA ASP A 575 33.88 -10.29 -20.31
C ASP A 575 33.37 -11.54 -19.58
N ASP A 576 32.13 -11.94 -19.87
CA ASP A 576 31.49 -13.15 -19.33
C ASP A 576 31.54 -14.34 -20.28
N THR A 577 32.46 -14.36 -21.25
CA THR A 577 32.63 -15.50 -22.18
C THR A 577 32.77 -16.86 -21.48
N ALA A 578 33.37 -16.90 -20.27
CA ALA A 578 33.50 -18.12 -19.49
C ALA A 578 32.19 -18.64 -18.86
N SER A 579 31.20 -17.77 -18.68
CA SER A 579 29.86 -18.08 -18.12
C SER A 579 28.83 -17.14 -18.78
N PRO A 580 28.39 -17.47 -20.00
CA PRO A 580 27.50 -16.61 -20.78
C PRO A 580 26.22 -16.30 -20.02
N CYS A 581 25.80 -15.04 -20.04
CA CYS A 581 24.59 -14.52 -19.38
C CYS A 581 24.72 -14.33 -17.87
N LYS A 582 25.89 -14.57 -17.24
CA LYS A 582 26.07 -14.33 -15.81
C LYS A 582 25.90 -12.87 -15.44
N ILE A 583 26.41 -11.94 -16.25
CA ILE A 583 26.29 -10.50 -15.98
C ILE A 583 24.81 -10.10 -16.01
N MET A 584 24.06 -10.60 -17.02
CA MET A 584 22.62 -10.38 -17.12
C MET A 584 21.87 -10.99 -15.93
N ARG A 585 22.28 -12.17 -15.47
CA ARG A 585 21.73 -12.80 -14.27
C ARG A 585 21.96 -11.94 -13.02
N CYS A 586 23.16 -11.39 -12.84
CA CYS A 586 23.46 -10.45 -11.76
C CYS A 586 22.56 -9.21 -11.84
N MET A 587 22.32 -8.67 -13.04
CA MET A 587 21.41 -7.53 -13.24
C MET A 587 19.98 -7.86 -12.80
N GLN A 588 19.44 -9.00 -13.23
CA GLN A 588 18.10 -9.46 -12.85
C GLN A 588 17.96 -9.65 -11.34
N VAL A 589 18.94 -10.32 -10.70
CA VAL A 589 18.96 -10.50 -9.24
C VAL A 589 19.04 -9.16 -8.52
N ALA A 590 19.87 -8.23 -9.00
CA ALA A 590 19.98 -6.89 -8.43
C ALA A 590 18.63 -6.15 -8.50
N LEU A 591 17.92 -6.22 -9.63
CA LEU A 591 16.60 -5.62 -9.81
C LEU A 591 15.55 -6.25 -8.87
N LEU A 592 15.59 -7.56 -8.63
CA LEU A 592 14.74 -8.21 -7.61
C LEU A 592 15.06 -7.75 -6.19
N CYS A 593 16.32 -7.42 -5.90
CA CYS A 593 16.72 -6.94 -4.58
C CYS A 593 16.26 -5.50 -4.30
N VAL A 594 16.11 -4.65 -5.33
CA VAL A 594 15.78 -3.21 -5.16
C VAL A 594 14.28 -2.87 -5.33
N GLN A 595 13.41 -3.86 -5.15
CA GLN A 595 11.95 -3.69 -5.26
C GLN A 595 11.40 -2.75 -4.17
N ASP A 596 10.37 -1.96 -4.50
CA ASP A 596 9.76 -0.99 -3.58
C ASP A 596 9.16 -1.64 -2.33
N ASN A 597 8.48 -2.76 -2.51
CA ASN A 597 7.95 -3.56 -1.40
C ASN A 597 9.01 -4.55 -0.90
N SER A 598 9.36 -4.50 0.38
CA SER A 598 10.33 -5.42 0.99
C SER A 598 9.90 -6.89 0.96
N ALA A 599 8.61 -7.16 0.84
CA ALA A 599 8.07 -8.52 0.66
C ALA A 599 8.40 -9.12 -0.71
N ASP A 600 8.53 -8.29 -1.75
CA ASP A 600 8.85 -8.73 -3.12
C ASP A 600 10.35 -9.04 -3.29
N ARG A 601 11.19 -8.64 -2.33
CA ARG A 601 12.65 -8.89 -2.36
C ARG A 601 12.96 -10.32 -1.91
N PRO A 602 13.90 -11.04 -2.57
CA PRO A 602 14.36 -12.34 -2.10
C PRO A 602 15.07 -12.23 -0.73
N SER A 603 15.20 -13.34 -0.02
CA SER A 603 16.14 -13.51 1.09
C SER A 603 17.58 -13.62 0.56
N MET A 604 18.59 -13.35 1.40
CA MET A 604 19.99 -13.55 0.96
C MET A 604 20.31 -15.01 0.60
N LEU A 605 19.60 -15.97 1.17
CA LEU A 605 19.71 -17.40 0.81
C LEU A 605 19.21 -17.66 -0.61
N GLU A 606 18.08 -17.08 -0.98
CA GLU A 606 17.56 -17.14 -2.35
C GLU A 606 18.47 -16.39 -3.32
N VAL A 607 19.03 -15.23 -2.93
CA VAL A 607 20.00 -14.47 -3.74
C VAL A 607 21.23 -15.33 -4.06
N ASP A 608 21.83 -15.98 -3.06
CA ASP A 608 22.99 -16.87 -3.28
C ASP A 608 22.67 -18.03 -4.25
N SER A 609 21.49 -18.63 -4.08
CA SER A 609 21.01 -19.69 -4.98
C SER A 609 20.82 -19.19 -6.42
N LEU A 610 20.19 -18.03 -6.60
CA LEU A 610 19.93 -17.42 -7.91
C LEU A 610 21.21 -16.98 -8.63
N LEU A 611 22.20 -16.51 -7.87
CA LEU A 611 23.52 -16.14 -8.41
C LEU A 611 24.31 -17.38 -8.83
N LYS A 612 24.24 -18.49 -8.08
CA LYS A 612 24.95 -19.74 -8.42
C LYS A 612 24.31 -20.51 -9.57
N ASN A 613 22.98 -20.52 -9.68
CA ASN A 613 22.27 -21.29 -10.68
C ASN A 613 21.79 -20.42 -11.85
N GLU A 614 22.54 -20.42 -12.95
CA GLU A 614 22.20 -19.67 -14.18
C GLU A 614 20.92 -20.16 -14.88
N ALA A 615 20.58 -21.44 -14.74
CA ALA A 615 19.44 -22.07 -15.41
C ALA A 615 18.13 -22.01 -14.61
N ALA A 616 18.17 -21.57 -13.35
CA ALA A 616 16.96 -21.50 -12.52
C ALA A 616 15.98 -20.44 -13.05
N ALA A 617 14.69 -20.77 -13.07
CA ALA A 617 13.63 -19.80 -13.36
C ALA A 617 13.70 -18.65 -12.34
N ILE A 618 13.72 -17.41 -12.84
CA ILE A 618 13.80 -16.20 -12.02
C ILE A 618 12.53 -15.37 -12.24
N GLY A 619 12.03 -14.77 -11.18
CA GLY A 619 10.88 -13.87 -11.26
C GLY A 619 11.19 -12.63 -12.09
N THR A 620 10.18 -12.07 -12.74
CA THR A 620 10.26 -10.81 -13.48
C THR A 620 10.32 -9.65 -12.48
N PRO A 621 11.41 -8.84 -12.42
CA PRO A 621 11.46 -7.66 -11.58
C PRO A 621 10.35 -6.66 -11.95
N LYS A 622 9.73 -6.05 -10.93
CA LYS A 622 8.83 -4.89 -11.12
C LYS A 622 9.65 -3.60 -11.08
N MET A 623 8.99 -2.47 -11.34
CA MET A 623 9.63 -1.15 -11.27
C MET A 623 10.31 -0.93 -9.90
N PRO A 624 11.60 -0.53 -9.86
CA PRO A 624 12.34 -0.31 -8.62
C PRO A 624 11.77 0.80 -7.75
N ALA A 625 12.21 0.82 -6.48
CA ALA A 625 11.90 1.89 -5.55
C ALA A 625 12.32 3.28 -6.08
N PHE A 626 11.62 4.33 -5.61
CA PHE A 626 11.93 5.75 -5.85
C PHE A 626 11.87 6.24 -7.31
N SER A 627 11.11 5.57 -8.18
CA SER A 627 10.97 6.05 -9.56
C SER A 627 10.00 7.23 -9.70
N ALA A 628 10.39 8.24 -10.49
CA ALA A 628 9.60 9.45 -10.74
C ALA A 628 8.35 9.19 -11.60
N LYS A 629 8.40 8.21 -12.53
CA LYS A 629 7.30 7.88 -13.46
C LYS A 629 6.02 7.38 -12.74
N LYS A 630 6.14 6.88 -11.50
CA LYS A 630 5.00 6.42 -10.70
C LYS A 630 4.00 7.55 -10.36
N HIS A 631 4.45 8.81 -10.40
CA HIS A 631 3.58 9.97 -10.20
C HIS A 631 2.88 10.46 -11.47
N GLU A 632 3.37 10.09 -12.67
CA GLU A 632 2.80 10.52 -13.96
C GLU A 632 1.83 9.45 -14.52
N ASP A 633 2.10 8.16 -14.32
CA ASP A 633 1.22 7.07 -14.80
C ASP A 633 -0.14 6.98 -14.04
N GLU A 634 -0.24 7.58 -12.86
CA GLU A 634 -1.52 7.77 -12.15
C GLU A 634 -2.38 8.88 -12.78
N GLU A 635 -1.80 9.78 -13.58
CA GLU A 635 -2.52 10.86 -14.29
C GLU A 635 -2.81 10.53 -15.77
N GLU A 636 -2.01 9.69 -16.44
CA GLU A 636 -2.12 9.50 -17.90
C GLU A 636 -2.69 8.16 -18.41
N THR A 637 -2.97 7.16 -17.58
CA THR A 637 -3.50 5.85 -18.06
C THR A 637 -4.97 5.85 -18.50
N SER A 638 -5.60 7.02 -18.64
CA SER A 638 -6.93 7.17 -19.25
C SER A 638 -6.84 7.65 -20.69
N HIS A 639 -6.40 6.80 -21.64
CA HIS A 639 -6.92 6.79 -23.03
C HIS A 639 -6.16 5.80 -23.92
N SER A 640 -6.73 4.60 -24.11
CA SER A 640 -7.05 3.99 -25.41
C SER A 640 -6.98 2.45 -25.36
N GLY A 641 -8.11 1.79 -25.66
CA GLY A 641 -8.13 0.33 -25.76
C GLY A 641 -9.53 -0.30 -25.81
N ILE A 642 -10.13 -0.27 -27.01
CA ILE A 642 -11.17 -1.21 -27.50
C ILE A 642 -12.63 -0.97 -27.05
N LYS A 643 -13.39 -0.35 -27.97
CA LYS A 643 -14.86 -0.31 -28.03
C LYS A 643 -15.44 -1.71 -28.22
N LEU A 644 -16.09 -2.26 -27.19
CA LEU A 644 -17.07 -3.35 -27.31
C LEU A 644 -18.04 -3.38 -26.12
N SER A 645 -18.61 -2.22 -25.79
CA SER A 645 -19.74 -2.08 -24.87
C SER A 645 -20.56 -0.85 -25.25
N SER A 646 -21.90 -0.94 -25.18
CA SER A 646 -22.73 0.26 -25.15
C SER A 646 -22.36 1.04 -23.90
N ILE A 647 -22.13 2.34 -24.04
CA ILE A 647 -21.91 3.25 -22.92
C ILE A 647 -23.25 3.34 -22.17
N ASN A 648 -23.43 2.46 -21.18
CA ASN A 648 -24.35 2.71 -20.09
C ASN A 648 -23.50 3.30 -18.97
N ASP A 649 -23.94 4.43 -18.41
CA ASP A 649 -23.25 5.13 -17.34
C ASP A 649 -22.98 4.20 -16.14
N VAL A 650 -21.85 4.39 -15.48
CA VAL A 650 -21.35 3.53 -14.40
C VAL A 650 -22.33 3.53 -13.22
N THR A 651 -22.70 2.34 -12.75
CA THR A 651 -23.44 2.09 -11.50
C THR A 651 -22.45 1.65 -10.42
N ILE A 652 -22.53 2.25 -9.23
CA ILE A 652 -21.73 1.84 -8.06
C ILE A 652 -22.67 1.26 -7.00
N SER A 653 -22.28 0.14 -6.38
CA SER A 653 -22.96 -0.42 -5.21
C SER A 653 -22.00 -0.47 -4.04
N GLN A 654 -22.41 0.05 -2.89
CA GLN A 654 -21.62 0.04 -1.67
C GLN A 654 -22.36 -0.74 -0.59
N LEU A 655 -21.68 -1.73 -0.02
CA LEU A 655 -22.18 -2.53 1.10
C LEU A 655 -21.92 -1.74 2.39
N ALA A 656 -22.97 -1.52 3.19
CA ALA A 656 -22.81 -0.99 4.53
C ALA A 656 -22.22 -2.11 5.43
N PRO A 657 -21.02 -1.92 6.01
CA PRO A 657 -20.48 -2.86 6.97
C PRO A 657 -21.39 -2.93 8.21
N ARG A 658 -21.63 -4.16 8.68
CA ARG A 658 -22.45 -4.44 9.86
C ARG A 658 -21.84 -3.89 11.15
#